data_AF-A0A0S2JZ97-F1
#
_entry.id   AF-A0A0S2JZ97-F1
#
_cell.length_a   1.000
_cell.length_b   1.000
_cell.length_c   1.000
_cell.angle_alpha   90.00
_cell.angle_beta   90.00
_cell.angle_gamma   90.00
#
_symmetry.space_group_name_H-M   'P 1'
#
loop_
_entity.id
_entity.type
_entity.pdbx_description
1 polymer ?
#
loop_
_entity_poly.entity_id
_entity_poly.type
_entity_poly.pdbx_seq_one_letter_code
_entity_poly.pdbx_strand_id
1 'polypeptide(L)'
;MNFTVSQRIWGGFIFITLLLLMIGGNSLLRIANIDSSSQQVNNLSLPALTNSSELQVEFTQMSKLAQSSFFATQTSELQQLKTQFKKRQENFKSAYSKLELVVQTNPDLSQRANKVGDTFNKFLPTVNLLLDDKATTLQIKKDLVTQLEEIELAAEDATTSVLDILDISELKASSQRAYQAASSLENHFSNLVTSSNDLIDADNTNTVDIIANEQDFAIKEIARNIELIRGPVNSLEPSYLEDLEGYYSDLKQQINGQSGLASNKRALLQTELKTRQAVNDSELATEAALKQLSELVALANEVALELQTGVQDDVSAANLWTWVGMLAATLIAVAVAYVTVQLITKPLAEVNKILTIVASGDMTQRLDDSAQDEFGELSRSCNTLIASLRELITGIVSRSTQLAAASEQTSMITTESSQAIKSQQAQVEQAATATTEMSSTSHGVSNSAHQALLEIKNADKEAERVKGISHENKHTIEQLASEVDEASRVINKLHQDSASIGGILDVIRGIAEQTNLLALNAAIEAARAGEQGRGFAVVADEVRSLASKTQESTQEIQSMIESLQAGAEEAVNAMSKGKQQAVSCVEQSDLANEALNSITQAVSQAHDVSEEISNAANEQQQVAQEISERLESIVAIAEQTAEGANQTSISSSEVAKLAEELRQSVEQFRV
;
A
#
# COMPACT_ATOMS: atom_id res chain seq x y z
N MET A 1 77.74 34.86 -47.52
CA MET A 1 76.28 35.01 -47.68
C MET A 1 75.67 33.69 -47.23
N ASN A 2 75.18 33.62 -45.99
CA ASN A 2 74.53 32.40 -45.47
C ASN A 2 73.16 32.33 -46.13
N PHE A 3 73.10 31.70 -47.31
CA PHE A 3 71.83 31.35 -47.91
C PHE A 3 71.07 30.46 -46.92
N THR A 4 69.86 30.87 -46.55
CA THR A 4 68.94 30.03 -45.78
C THR A 4 68.69 28.72 -46.53
N VAL A 5 68.27 27.66 -45.83
CA VAL A 5 67.93 26.37 -46.46
C VAL A 5 66.96 26.60 -47.63
N SER A 6 66.00 27.53 -47.46
CA SER A 6 65.10 28.03 -48.50
C SER A 6 65.79 28.57 -49.76
N GLN A 7 66.79 29.44 -49.66
CA GLN A 7 67.44 30.06 -50.83
C GLN A 7 68.29 29.08 -51.65
N ARG A 8 68.82 28.01 -51.03
CA ARG A 8 69.58 26.96 -51.72
C ARG A 8 68.65 25.94 -52.41
N ILE A 9 67.48 25.71 -51.82
CA ILE A 9 66.43 24.87 -52.38
C ILE A 9 65.81 25.54 -53.63
N TRP A 10 65.58 26.86 -53.62
CA TRP A 10 64.98 27.58 -54.77
C TRP A 10 65.75 27.44 -56.09
N GLY A 11 67.10 27.46 -56.06
CA GLY A 11 67.92 27.30 -57.27
C GLY A 11 67.87 25.88 -57.87
N GLY A 12 67.77 24.86 -57.02
CA GLY A 12 67.58 23.46 -57.46
C GLY A 12 66.16 23.20 -57.94
N PHE A 13 65.16 23.82 -57.30
CA PHE A 13 63.76 23.69 -57.70
C PHE A 13 63.51 24.25 -59.09
N ILE A 14 64.02 25.43 -59.48
CA ILE A 14 63.76 26.00 -60.82
C ILE A 14 64.14 25.04 -61.96
N PHE A 15 65.23 24.28 -61.80
CA PHE A 15 65.67 23.30 -62.79
C PHE A 15 64.85 22.00 -62.76
N ILE A 16 64.44 21.56 -61.56
CA ILE A 16 63.58 20.38 -61.37
C ILE A 16 62.13 20.67 -61.84
N THR A 17 61.63 21.90 -61.68
CA THR A 17 60.27 22.29 -62.06
C THR A 17 60.06 22.28 -63.58
N LEU A 18 61.07 22.63 -64.38
CA LEU A 18 61.02 22.51 -65.84
C LEU A 18 60.94 21.04 -66.31
N LEU A 19 61.58 20.13 -65.57
CA LEU A 19 61.61 18.70 -65.86
C LEU A 19 60.31 18.01 -65.36
N LEU A 20 59.76 18.49 -64.24
CA LEU A 20 58.47 18.06 -63.70
C LEU A 20 57.28 18.52 -64.55
N LEU A 21 57.33 19.68 -65.20
CA LEU A 21 56.25 20.12 -66.11
C LEU A 21 56.07 19.15 -67.29
N MET A 22 57.17 18.55 -67.78
CA MET A 22 57.14 17.55 -68.85
C MET A 22 56.58 16.20 -68.38
N ILE A 23 56.91 15.77 -67.14
CA ILE A 23 56.36 14.57 -66.51
C ILE A 23 54.87 14.78 -66.14
N GLY A 24 54.52 15.98 -65.69
CA GLY A 24 53.16 16.38 -65.30
C GLY A 24 52.16 16.33 -66.46
N GLY A 25 52.57 16.72 -67.67
CA GLY A 25 51.72 16.61 -68.86
C GLY A 25 51.35 15.17 -69.23
N ASN A 26 52.26 14.21 -69.01
CA ASN A 26 52.01 12.79 -69.27
C ASN A 26 51.19 12.14 -68.14
N SER A 27 51.40 12.58 -66.89
CA SER A 27 50.62 12.16 -65.72
C SER A 27 49.15 12.61 -65.79
N LEU A 28 48.88 13.84 -66.27
CA LEU A 28 47.52 14.41 -66.40
C LEU A 28 46.58 13.55 -67.26
N LEU A 29 47.08 12.95 -68.35
CA LEU A 29 46.28 12.06 -69.21
C LEU A 29 45.91 10.74 -68.55
N ARG A 30 46.75 10.23 -67.63
CA ARG A 30 46.48 8.97 -66.90
C ARG A 30 45.65 9.19 -65.64
N ILE A 31 45.78 10.37 -65.02
CA ILE A 31 44.89 10.81 -63.93
C ILE A 31 43.44 10.91 -64.41
N ALA A 32 43.18 11.29 -65.67
CA ALA A 32 41.82 11.33 -66.23
C ALA A 32 41.12 9.95 -66.27
N ASN A 33 41.88 8.86 -66.45
CA ASN A 33 41.32 7.49 -66.40
C ASN A 33 41.10 7.04 -64.94
N ILE A 34 42.00 7.39 -64.03
CA ILE A 34 41.82 7.17 -62.59
C ILE A 34 40.62 7.97 -62.05
N ASP A 35 40.38 9.18 -62.57
CA ASP A 35 39.23 10.02 -62.21
C ASP A 35 37.90 9.37 -62.61
N SER A 36 37.81 8.77 -63.80
CA SER A 36 36.65 7.99 -64.24
C SER A 36 36.36 6.78 -63.33
N SER A 37 37.38 5.97 -63.02
CA SER A 37 37.22 4.79 -62.14
C SER A 37 36.95 5.21 -60.68
N SER A 38 37.53 6.31 -60.21
CA SER A 38 37.28 6.90 -58.89
C SER A 38 35.87 7.48 -58.76
N GLN A 39 35.35 8.12 -59.83
CA GLN A 39 33.97 8.59 -59.87
C GLN A 39 32.96 7.45 -59.77
N GLN A 40 33.24 6.27 -60.33
CA GLN A 40 32.37 5.09 -60.17
C GLN A 40 32.38 4.55 -58.73
N VAL A 41 33.53 4.54 -58.05
CA VAL A 41 33.59 4.20 -56.62
C VAL A 41 32.77 5.20 -55.78
N ASN A 42 32.89 6.49 -56.07
CA ASN A 42 32.24 7.54 -55.30
C ASN A 42 30.74 7.71 -55.59
N ASN A 43 30.29 7.44 -56.82
CA ASN A 43 28.90 7.64 -57.23
C ASN A 43 28.05 6.35 -57.22
N LEU A 44 28.67 5.17 -57.24
CA LEU A 44 27.95 3.89 -57.27
C LEU A 44 28.33 2.99 -56.08
N SER A 45 29.60 2.57 -55.95
CA SER A 45 29.95 1.48 -55.02
C SER A 45 29.82 1.88 -53.54
N LEU A 46 30.39 3.02 -53.15
CA LEU A 46 30.37 3.47 -51.76
C LEU A 46 28.96 3.89 -51.33
N PRO A 47 28.20 4.68 -52.11
CA PRO A 47 26.81 4.98 -51.77
C PRO A 47 25.91 3.73 -51.78
N ALA A 48 26.11 2.76 -52.67
CA ALA A 48 25.34 1.51 -52.64
C ALA A 48 25.63 0.69 -51.38
N LEU A 49 26.89 0.59 -50.97
CA LEU A 49 27.29 -0.10 -49.73
C LEU A 49 26.77 0.63 -48.48
N THR A 50 26.89 1.96 -48.44
CA THR A 50 26.39 2.76 -47.30
C THR A 50 24.87 2.68 -47.17
N ASN A 51 24.12 2.90 -48.25
CA ASN A 51 22.65 2.86 -48.18
C ASN A 51 22.14 1.43 -47.93
N SER A 52 22.77 0.38 -48.50
CA SER A 52 22.38 -1.01 -48.20
C SER A 52 22.66 -1.41 -46.74
N SER A 53 23.78 -0.93 -46.16
CA SER A 53 24.08 -1.11 -44.74
C SER A 53 23.11 -0.31 -43.84
N GLU A 54 22.74 0.91 -44.24
CA GLU A 54 21.74 1.73 -43.54
C GLU A 54 20.36 1.05 -43.55
N LEU A 55 19.95 0.46 -44.67
CA LEU A 55 18.73 -0.35 -44.75
C LEU A 55 18.79 -1.56 -43.81
N GLN A 56 19.93 -2.24 -43.72
CA GLN A 56 20.10 -3.36 -42.79
C GLN A 56 19.95 -2.92 -41.32
N VAL A 57 20.51 -1.76 -40.96
CA VAL A 57 20.39 -1.19 -39.61
C VAL A 57 18.94 -0.80 -39.30
N GLU A 58 18.31 -0.02 -40.19
CA GLU A 58 16.92 0.44 -39.99
C GLU A 58 15.94 -0.75 -39.93
N PHE A 59 16.15 -1.78 -40.75
CA PHE A 59 15.35 -3.00 -40.70
C PHE A 59 15.55 -3.78 -39.40
N THR A 60 16.80 -3.95 -38.96
CA THR A 60 17.10 -4.61 -37.68
C THR A 60 16.45 -3.89 -36.51
N GLN A 61 16.48 -2.55 -36.51
CA GLN A 61 15.84 -1.74 -35.48
C GLN A 61 14.30 -1.84 -35.53
N MET A 62 13.70 -1.81 -36.73
CA MET A 62 12.26 -2.07 -36.89
C MET A 62 11.87 -3.45 -36.35
N SER A 63 12.63 -4.49 -36.66
CA SER A 63 12.36 -5.84 -36.14
C SER A 63 12.49 -5.90 -34.62
N LYS A 64 13.51 -5.24 -34.04
CA LYS A 64 13.67 -5.16 -32.59
C LYS A 64 12.46 -4.48 -31.94
N LEU A 65 12.01 -3.36 -32.49
CA LEU A 65 10.86 -2.62 -31.98
C LEU A 65 9.55 -3.42 -32.11
N ALA A 66 9.37 -4.16 -33.21
CA ALA A 66 8.25 -5.08 -33.38
C ALA A 66 8.26 -6.17 -32.30
N GLN A 67 9.41 -6.80 -32.04
CA GLN A 67 9.54 -7.80 -31.00
C GLN A 67 9.34 -7.21 -29.59
N SER A 68 9.89 -6.03 -29.31
CA SER A 68 9.64 -5.32 -28.04
C SER A 68 8.17 -4.98 -27.83
N SER A 69 7.43 -4.68 -28.90
CA SER A 69 6.00 -4.37 -28.80
C SER A 69 5.16 -5.55 -28.30
N PHE A 70 5.55 -6.78 -28.64
CA PHE A 70 4.91 -7.99 -28.13
C PHE A 70 4.99 -8.10 -26.59
N PHE A 71 6.10 -7.65 -26.00
CA PHE A 71 6.34 -7.69 -24.56
C PHE A 71 5.82 -6.47 -23.79
N ALA A 72 5.29 -5.44 -24.48
CA ALA A 72 4.77 -4.25 -23.82
C ALA A 72 3.65 -4.62 -22.83
N THR A 73 3.69 -4.02 -21.64
CA THR A 73 2.70 -4.28 -20.58
C THR A 73 1.70 -3.13 -20.41
N GLN A 74 2.02 -1.97 -20.96
CA GLN A 74 1.21 -0.76 -20.84
C GLN A 74 0.92 -0.12 -22.19
N THR A 75 -0.24 0.52 -22.32
CA THR A 75 -0.65 1.21 -23.55
C THR A 75 0.29 2.38 -23.90
N SER A 76 0.81 3.08 -22.89
CA SER A 76 1.79 4.18 -23.04
C SER A 76 3.10 3.71 -23.68
N GLU A 77 3.64 2.59 -23.18
CA GLU A 77 4.83 1.92 -23.71
C GLU A 77 4.63 1.50 -25.17
N LEU A 78 3.49 0.85 -25.47
CA LEU A 78 3.16 0.45 -26.83
C LEU A 78 3.07 1.64 -27.79
N GLN A 79 2.51 2.78 -27.35
CA GLN A 79 2.45 4.01 -28.17
C GLN A 79 3.84 4.59 -28.46
N GLN A 80 4.75 4.56 -27.48
CA GLN A 80 6.14 4.97 -27.69
C GLN A 80 6.83 4.06 -28.71
N LEU A 81 6.66 2.74 -28.58
CA LEU A 81 7.22 1.75 -29.53
C LEU A 81 6.64 1.93 -30.94
N LYS A 82 5.32 2.16 -31.07
CA LYS A 82 4.65 2.46 -32.35
C LYS A 82 5.21 3.72 -33.01
N THR A 83 5.48 4.76 -32.21
CA THR A 83 6.08 6.02 -32.69
C THR A 83 7.51 5.81 -33.17
N GLN A 84 8.33 5.08 -32.40
CA GLN A 84 9.70 4.76 -32.79
C GLN A 84 9.73 3.88 -34.04
N PHE A 85 8.85 2.88 -34.14
CA PHE A 85 8.74 2.03 -35.32
C PHE A 85 8.40 2.83 -36.57
N LYS A 86 7.43 3.74 -36.50
CA LYS A 86 7.05 4.61 -37.61
C LYS A 86 8.21 5.51 -38.07
N LYS A 87 8.99 6.04 -37.13
CA LYS A 87 10.19 6.83 -37.45
C LYS A 87 11.23 5.99 -38.21
N ARG A 88 11.49 4.76 -37.77
CA ARG A 88 12.42 3.82 -38.43
C ARG A 88 11.90 3.39 -39.81
N GLN A 89 10.59 3.21 -39.95
CA GLN A 89 9.93 2.97 -41.23
C GLN A 89 10.15 4.11 -42.23
N GLU A 90 10.05 5.36 -41.78
CA GLU A 90 10.31 6.54 -42.62
C GLU A 90 11.79 6.64 -43.02
N ASN A 91 12.71 6.37 -42.10
CA ASN A 91 14.14 6.29 -42.38
C ASN A 91 14.45 5.21 -43.43
N PHE A 92 13.90 4.01 -43.26
CA PHE A 92 14.06 2.91 -44.21
C PHE A 92 13.57 3.29 -45.61
N LYS A 93 12.38 3.90 -45.73
CA LYS A 93 11.85 4.37 -47.01
C LYS A 93 12.76 5.41 -47.68
N SER A 94 13.33 6.31 -46.88
CA SER A 94 14.28 7.33 -47.36
C SER A 94 15.58 6.71 -47.87
N ALA A 95 16.20 5.83 -47.08
CA ALA A 95 17.42 5.10 -47.47
C ALA A 95 17.17 4.21 -48.71
N TYR A 96 15.99 3.59 -48.80
CA TYR A 96 15.62 2.73 -49.93
C TYR A 96 15.52 3.53 -51.22
N SER A 97 14.85 4.70 -51.18
CA SER A 97 14.72 5.58 -52.34
C SER A 97 16.07 6.09 -52.83
N LYS A 98 17.01 6.37 -51.91
CA LYS A 98 18.40 6.75 -52.27
C LYS A 98 19.14 5.59 -52.90
N LEU A 99 19.03 4.38 -52.33
CA LEU A 99 19.65 3.20 -52.88
C LEU A 99 19.15 2.91 -54.30
N GLU A 100 17.84 2.94 -54.51
CA GLU A 100 17.20 2.69 -55.81
C GLU A 100 17.75 3.62 -56.91
N LEU A 101 17.91 4.91 -56.60
CA LEU A 101 18.51 5.89 -57.51
C LEU A 101 19.99 5.57 -57.83
N VAL A 102 20.77 5.15 -56.83
CA VAL A 102 22.19 4.84 -56.97
C VAL A 102 22.40 3.58 -57.81
N VAL A 103 21.61 2.53 -57.57
CA VAL A 103 21.82 1.22 -58.20
C VAL A 103 21.16 1.07 -59.56
N GLN A 104 20.38 2.06 -60.03
CA GLN A 104 19.63 2.00 -61.29
C GLN A 104 20.47 1.64 -62.52
N THR A 105 21.77 2.00 -62.52
CA THR A 105 22.69 1.74 -63.63
C THR A 105 23.39 0.38 -63.53
N ASN A 106 23.26 -0.33 -62.41
CA ASN A 106 23.82 -1.68 -62.19
C ASN A 106 22.68 -2.72 -62.10
N PRO A 107 22.49 -3.57 -63.12
CA PRO A 107 21.35 -4.50 -63.20
C PRO A 107 21.24 -5.46 -62.00
N ASP A 108 22.36 -5.98 -61.51
CA ASP A 108 22.38 -6.98 -60.43
C ASP A 108 22.04 -6.36 -59.08
N LEU A 109 22.61 -5.18 -58.77
CA LEU A 109 22.29 -4.43 -57.55
C LEU A 109 20.84 -3.93 -57.57
N SER A 110 20.35 -3.46 -58.71
CA SER A 110 18.95 -3.04 -58.87
C SER A 110 17.97 -4.20 -58.64
N GLN A 111 18.24 -5.38 -59.19
CA GLN A 111 17.39 -6.55 -58.99
C GLN A 111 17.33 -6.99 -57.52
N ARG A 112 18.47 -6.97 -56.80
CA ARG A 112 18.49 -7.32 -55.37
C ARG A 112 17.83 -6.25 -54.49
N ALA A 113 18.03 -4.97 -54.80
CA ALA A 113 17.34 -3.88 -54.11
C ALA A 113 15.82 -4.00 -54.24
N ASN A 114 15.29 -4.29 -55.43
CA ASN A 114 13.86 -4.48 -55.65
C ASN A 114 13.27 -5.61 -54.80
N LYS A 115 13.98 -6.75 -54.66
CA LYS A 115 13.55 -7.85 -53.78
C LYS A 115 13.45 -7.43 -52.30
N VAL A 116 14.40 -6.61 -51.83
CA VAL A 116 14.36 -6.03 -50.48
C VAL A 116 13.12 -5.15 -50.31
N GLY A 117 12.78 -4.33 -51.32
CA GLY A 117 11.56 -3.52 -51.32
C GLY A 117 10.29 -4.36 -51.24
N ASP A 118 10.19 -5.43 -52.03
CA ASP A 118 9.06 -6.37 -51.99
C ASP A 118 8.90 -7.03 -50.61
N THR A 119 10.01 -7.42 -49.99
CA THR A 119 9.99 -8.05 -48.67
C THR A 119 9.59 -7.07 -47.58
N PHE A 120 10.07 -5.82 -47.64
CA PHE A 120 9.64 -4.75 -46.74
C PHE A 120 8.13 -4.48 -46.84
N ASN A 121 7.58 -4.46 -48.05
CA ASN A 121 6.15 -4.28 -48.27
C ASN A 121 5.29 -5.43 -47.70
N LYS A 122 5.85 -6.64 -47.59
CA LYS A 122 5.19 -7.79 -46.93
C LYS A 122 5.34 -7.78 -45.42
N PHE A 123 6.46 -7.26 -44.91
CA PHE A 123 6.75 -7.16 -43.48
C PHE A 123 5.85 -6.15 -42.75
N LEU A 124 5.61 -4.99 -43.37
CA LEU A 124 4.87 -3.89 -42.74
C LEU A 124 3.45 -4.26 -42.27
N PRO A 125 2.60 -4.92 -43.09
CA PRO A 125 1.27 -5.34 -42.64
C PRO A 125 1.31 -6.27 -41.43
N THR A 126 2.27 -7.21 -41.38
CA THR A 126 2.41 -8.17 -40.28
C THR A 126 2.72 -7.47 -38.95
N VAL A 127 3.64 -6.50 -38.96
CA VAL A 127 3.96 -5.73 -37.75
C VAL A 127 2.82 -4.80 -37.34
N ASN A 128 2.13 -4.17 -38.29
CA ASN A 128 0.98 -3.34 -37.94
C ASN A 128 -0.14 -4.16 -37.28
N LEU A 129 -0.40 -5.36 -37.80
CA LEU A 129 -1.36 -6.29 -37.21
C LEU A 129 -0.93 -6.70 -35.79
N LEU A 130 0.35 -7.02 -35.58
CA LEU A 130 0.91 -7.28 -34.25
C LEU A 130 0.68 -6.11 -33.27
N LEU A 131 0.97 -4.88 -33.71
CA LEU A 131 0.82 -3.68 -32.88
C LEU A 131 -0.65 -3.41 -32.51
N ASP A 132 -1.56 -3.63 -33.45
CA ASP A 132 -2.99 -3.41 -33.24
C ASP A 132 -3.60 -4.53 -32.36
N ASP A 133 -3.27 -5.80 -32.61
CA ASP A 133 -3.68 -6.94 -31.77
C ASP A 133 -3.17 -6.80 -30.33
N LYS A 134 -1.93 -6.32 -30.17
CA LYS A 134 -1.36 -6.03 -28.84
C LYS A 134 -2.08 -4.88 -28.14
N ALA A 135 -2.45 -3.82 -28.86
CA ALA A 135 -3.23 -2.72 -28.30
C ALA A 135 -4.60 -3.21 -27.82
N THR A 136 -5.28 -4.04 -28.61
CA THR A 136 -6.54 -4.68 -28.23
C THR A 136 -6.37 -5.58 -27.00
N THR A 137 -5.29 -6.36 -26.93
CA THR A 137 -4.98 -7.21 -25.76
C THR A 137 -4.86 -6.37 -24.48
N LEU A 138 -4.12 -5.27 -24.52
CA LEU A 138 -3.94 -4.39 -23.37
C LEU A 138 -5.25 -3.72 -22.95
N GLN A 139 -6.08 -3.32 -23.91
CA GLN A 139 -7.38 -2.73 -23.64
C GLN A 139 -8.33 -3.74 -22.98
N ILE A 140 -8.45 -4.96 -23.52
CA ILE A 140 -9.31 -6.00 -22.94
C ILE A 140 -8.85 -6.37 -21.53
N LYS A 141 -7.53 -6.45 -21.28
CA LYS A 141 -7.01 -6.68 -19.92
C LYS A 141 -7.43 -5.58 -18.94
N LYS A 142 -7.37 -4.32 -19.37
CA LYS A 142 -7.84 -3.19 -18.57
C LYS A 142 -9.34 -3.29 -18.30
N ASP A 143 -10.13 -3.57 -19.34
CA ASP A 143 -11.59 -3.67 -19.23
C ASP A 143 -11.99 -4.82 -18.28
N LEU A 144 -11.30 -5.97 -18.33
CA LEU A 144 -11.55 -7.09 -17.42
C LEU A 144 -11.29 -6.76 -15.94
N VAL A 145 -10.27 -5.94 -15.65
CA VAL A 145 -10.01 -5.47 -14.27
C VAL A 145 -11.16 -4.60 -13.79
N THR A 146 -11.58 -3.63 -14.60
CA THR A 146 -12.72 -2.76 -14.27
C THR A 146 -14.02 -3.56 -14.11
N GLN A 147 -14.25 -4.57 -14.95
CA GLN A 147 -15.44 -5.42 -14.82
C GLN A 147 -15.43 -6.27 -13.55
N LEU A 148 -14.26 -6.75 -13.11
CA LEU A 148 -14.15 -7.47 -11.85
C LEU A 148 -14.48 -6.54 -10.67
N GLU A 149 -13.92 -5.33 -10.65
CA GLU A 149 -14.22 -4.31 -9.63
C GLU A 149 -15.73 -3.99 -9.60
N GLU A 150 -16.36 -3.83 -10.76
CA GLU A 150 -17.80 -3.59 -10.87
C GLU A 150 -18.64 -4.78 -10.36
N ILE A 151 -18.21 -6.02 -10.62
CA ILE A 151 -18.87 -7.23 -10.09
C ILE A 151 -18.72 -7.32 -8.57
N GLU A 152 -17.52 -7.08 -8.04
CA GLU A 152 -17.22 -7.13 -6.62
C GLU A 152 -18.05 -6.10 -5.84
N LEU A 153 -18.08 -4.85 -6.32
CA LEU A 153 -18.88 -3.78 -5.72
C LEU A 153 -20.37 -4.10 -5.76
N ALA A 154 -20.91 -4.52 -6.93
CA ALA A 154 -22.33 -4.84 -7.04
C ALA A 154 -22.73 -6.05 -6.18
N ALA A 155 -21.84 -7.05 -6.01
CA ALA A 155 -22.09 -8.20 -5.15
C ALA A 155 -22.02 -7.85 -3.66
N GLU A 156 -21.10 -6.98 -3.26
CA GLU A 156 -20.99 -6.47 -1.89
C GLU A 156 -22.21 -5.62 -1.52
N ASP A 157 -22.59 -4.68 -2.38
CA ASP A 157 -23.79 -3.86 -2.20
C ASP A 157 -25.06 -4.71 -2.14
N ALA A 158 -25.20 -5.70 -3.05
CA ALA A 158 -26.32 -6.65 -3.01
C ALA A 158 -26.34 -7.47 -1.72
N THR A 159 -25.18 -7.83 -1.18
CA THR A 159 -25.06 -8.57 0.08
C THR A 159 -25.52 -7.69 1.25
N THR A 160 -25.12 -6.42 1.27
CA THR A 160 -25.60 -5.44 2.26
C THR A 160 -27.13 -5.31 2.21
N SER A 161 -27.73 -5.16 1.02
CA SER A 161 -29.20 -5.13 0.88
C SER A 161 -29.87 -6.42 1.36
N VAL A 162 -29.23 -7.58 1.17
CA VAL A 162 -29.74 -8.85 1.71
C VAL A 162 -29.71 -8.87 3.24
N LEU A 163 -28.68 -8.31 3.89
CA LEU A 163 -28.62 -8.20 5.34
C LEU A 163 -29.74 -7.30 5.87
N ASP A 164 -29.96 -6.14 5.25
CA ASP A 164 -31.07 -5.25 5.61
C ASP A 164 -32.44 -5.94 5.49
N ILE A 165 -32.61 -6.77 4.45
CA ILE A 165 -33.81 -7.59 4.26
C ILE A 165 -33.95 -8.66 5.36
N LEU A 166 -32.85 -9.30 5.77
CA LEU A 166 -32.86 -10.32 6.82
C LEU A 166 -33.17 -9.73 8.21
N ASP A 167 -32.83 -8.46 8.43
CA ASP A 167 -33.11 -7.72 9.66
C ASP A 167 -34.56 -7.23 9.78
N ILE A 168 -35.37 -7.35 8.71
CA ILE A 168 -36.82 -7.09 8.78
C ILE A 168 -37.48 -8.08 9.74
N SER A 169 -37.86 -7.59 10.91
CA SER A 169 -38.34 -8.42 12.03
C SER A 169 -39.58 -9.28 11.68
N GLU A 170 -40.45 -8.78 10.80
CA GLU A 170 -41.64 -9.47 10.32
C GLU A 170 -41.39 -10.45 9.16
N LEU A 171 -40.22 -10.43 8.50
CA LEU A 171 -39.97 -11.25 7.31
C LEU A 171 -39.97 -12.75 7.65
N LYS A 172 -39.29 -13.12 8.73
CA LYS A 172 -39.25 -14.52 9.19
C LYS A 172 -40.63 -15.02 9.66
N ALA A 173 -41.41 -14.13 10.26
CA ALA A 173 -42.76 -14.45 10.73
C ALA A 173 -43.77 -14.57 9.57
N SER A 174 -43.61 -13.77 8.52
CA SER A 174 -44.50 -13.73 7.37
C SER A 174 -44.23 -14.85 6.36
N SER A 175 -42.95 -15.20 6.11
CA SER A 175 -42.58 -16.27 5.19
C SER A 175 -41.22 -16.88 5.50
N GLN A 176 -41.24 -18.07 6.13
CA GLN A 176 -40.04 -18.88 6.36
C GLN A 176 -39.27 -19.18 5.06
N ARG A 177 -39.99 -19.35 3.93
CA ARG A 177 -39.39 -19.62 2.63
C ARG A 177 -38.66 -18.40 2.07
N ALA A 178 -39.20 -17.19 2.27
CA ALA A 178 -38.55 -15.96 1.84
C ALA A 178 -37.28 -15.70 2.67
N TYR A 179 -37.35 -15.90 3.99
CA TYR A 179 -36.17 -15.79 4.85
C TYR A 179 -35.03 -16.75 4.44
N GLN A 180 -35.35 -18.01 4.12
CA GLN A 180 -34.36 -18.96 3.61
C GLN A 180 -33.79 -18.57 2.24
N ALA A 181 -34.64 -18.05 1.35
CA ALA A 181 -34.21 -17.55 0.05
C ALA A 181 -33.26 -16.36 0.20
N ALA A 182 -33.60 -15.36 1.03
CA ALA A 182 -32.74 -14.23 1.36
C ALA A 182 -31.38 -14.70 1.93
N SER A 183 -31.39 -15.60 2.90
CA SER A 183 -30.14 -16.13 3.50
C SER A 183 -29.27 -16.91 2.50
N SER A 184 -29.86 -17.50 1.45
CA SER A 184 -29.08 -18.16 0.40
C SER A 184 -28.44 -17.18 -0.59
N LEU A 185 -28.99 -15.97 -0.74
CA LEU A 185 -28.50 -14.98 -1.70
C LEU A 185 -27.06 -14.54 -1.41
N GLU A 186 -26.71 -14.34 -0.13
CA GLU A 186 -25.34 -14.02 0.30
C GLU A 186 -24.32 -15.03 -0.24
N ASN A 187 -24.60 -16.33 -0.08
CA ASN A 187 -23.73 -17.38 -0.61
C ASN A 187 -23.65 -17.36 -2.14
N HIS A 188 -24.75 -17.04 -2.83
CA HIS A 188 -24.74 -16.95 -4.28
C HIS A 188 -23.94 -15.75 -4.80
N PHE A 189 -24.02 -14.59 -4.13
CA PHE A 189 -23.20 -13.42 -4.46
C PHE A 189 -21.72 -13.66 -4.19
N SER A 190 -21.38 -14.26 -3.04
CA SER A 190 -20.01 -14.65 -2.72
C SER A 190 -19.43 -15.62 -3.77
N ASN A 191 -20.20 -16.66 -4.15
CA ASN A 191 -19.79 -17.60 -5.20
C ASN A 191 -19.62 -16.92 -6.57
N LEU A 192 -20.43 -15.90 -6.89
CA LEU A 192 -20.26 -15.13 -8.12
C LEU A 192 -18.94 -14.34 -8.13
N VAL A 193 -18.55 -13.75 -7.01
CA VAL A 193 -17.26 -13.06 -6.87
C VAL A 193 -16.09 -14.03 -7.01
N THR A 194 -16.14 -15.17 -6.31
CA THR A 194 -15.09 -16.20 -6.39
C THR A 194 -14.95 -16.74 -7.81
N SER A 195 -16.06 -17.14 -8.44
CA SER A 195 -16.04 -17.62 -9.82
C SER A 195 -15.61 -16.55 -10.83
N SER A 196 -15.86 -15.26 -10.56
CA SER A 196 -15.39 -14.16 -11.43
C SER A 196 -13.87 -14.00 -11.37
N ASN A 197 -13.28 -14.13 -10.18
CA ASN A 197 -11.84 -14.18 -9.99
C ASN A 197 -11.24 -15.40 -10.71
N ASP A 198 -11.80 -16.60 -10.49
CA ASP A 198 -11.34 -17.83 -11.16
C ASP A 198 -11.43 -17.74 -12.69
N LEU A 199 -12.47 -17.06 -13.22
CA LEU A 199 -12.65 -16.87 -14.65
C LEU A 199 -11.55 -15.97 -15.25
N ILE A 200 -11.15 -14.91 -14.54
CA ILE A 200 -10.05 -14.03 -14.95
C ILE A 200 -8.72 -14.77 -14.96
N ASP A 201 -8.51 -15.72 -14.04
CA ASP A 201 -7.28 -16.49 -13.96
C ASP A 201 -7.23 -17.66 -14.96
N ALA A 202 -8.36 -18.02 -15.58
CA ALA A 202 -8.40 -19.08 -16.57
C ALA A 202 -7.44 -18.84 -17.76
N ASP A 203 -6.68 -19.86 -18.13
CA ASP A 203 -5.66 -19.81 -19.19
C ASP A 203 -6.13 -20.35 -20.55
N ASN A 204 -7.33 -20.93 -20.59
CA ASN A 204 -7.89 -21.55 -21.79
C ASN A 204 -9.42 -21.39 -21.86
N THR A 205 -9.95 -21.45 -23.08
CA THR A 205 -11.38 -21.22 -23.35
C THR A 205 -12.28 -22.27 -22.71
N ASN A 206 -11.84 -23.52 -22.55
CA ASN A 206 -12.67 -24.57 -21.94
C ASN A 206 -12.92 -24.27 -20.46
N THR A 207 -11.91 -23.84 -19.72
CA THR A 207 -12.06 -23.43 -18.31
C THR A 207 -12.97 -22.22 -18.20
N VAL A 208 -12.80 -21.21 -19.08
CA VAL A 208 -13.71 -20.05 -19.14
C VAL A 208 -15.16 -20.48 -19.38
N ASP A 209 -15.39 -21.44 -20.27
CA ASP A 209 -16.74 -21.94 -20.58
C ASP A 209 -17.35 -22.70 -19.40
N ILE A 210 -16.56 -23.49 -18.67
CA ILE A 210 -17.03 -24.20 -17.47
C ILE A 210 -17.48 -23.19 -16.41
N ILE A 211 -16.62 -22.22 -16.09
CA ILE A 211 -16.90 -21.22 -15.05
C ILE A 211 -18.05 -20.31 -15.49
N ALA A 212 -18.10 -19.89 -16.76
CA ALA A 212 -19.20 -19.07 -17.27
C ALA A 212 -20.56 -19.79 -17.17
N ASN A 213 -20.61 -21.12 -17.37
CA ASN A 213 -21.83 -21.89 -17.17
C ASN A 213 -22.23 -21.98 -15.69
N GLU A 214 -21.26 -22.06 -14.78
CA GLU A 214 -21.49 -22.00 -13.34
C GLU A 214 -22.03 -20.63 -12.91
N GLN A 215 -21.45 -19.54 -13.42
CA GLN A 215 -21.93 -18.18 -13.19
C GLN A 215 -23.35 -17.96 -13.73
N ASP A 216 -23.66 -18.45 -14.93
CA ASP A 216 -25.01 -18.41 -15.50
C ASP A 216 -26.03 -19.18 -14.64
N PHE A 217 -25.61 -20.30 -14.04
CA PHE A 217 -26.42 -21.04 -13.08
C PHE A 217 -26.64 -20.24 -11.80
N ALA A 218 -25.58 -19.62 -11.24
CA ALA A 218 -25.67 -18.77 -10.05
C ALA A 218 -26.61 -17.58 -10.27
N ILE A 219 -26.50 -16.87 -11.41
CA ILE A 219 -27.40 -15.77 -11.78
C ILE A 219 -28.87 -16.22 -11.85
N LYS A 220 -29.15 -17.45 -12.33
CA LYS A 220 -30.51 -18.00 -12.34
C LYS A 220 -31.03 -18.34 -10.95
N GLU A 221 -30.20 -18.90 -10.07
CA GLU A 221 -30.59 -19.17 -8.69
C GLU A 221 -30.80 -17.89 -7.89
N ILE A 222 -29.99 -16.85 -8.11
CA ILE A 222 -30.21 -15.51 -7.54
C ILE A 222 -31.55 -14.96 -7.99
N ALA A 223 -31.84 -14.97 -9.30
CA ALA A 223 -33.13 -14.51 -9.83
C ALA A 223 -34.32 -15.23 -9.18
N ARG A 224 -34.19 -16.54 -9.02
CA ARG A 224 -35.22 -17.38 -8.39
C ARG A 224 -35.42 -17.04 -6.92
N ASN A 225 -34.34 -16.78 -6.18
CA ASN A 225 -34.42 -16.40 -4.77
C ASN A 225 -34.97 -14.98 -4.60
N ILE A 226 -34.59 -14.02 -5.45
CA ILE A 226 -35.19 -12.68 -5.50
C ILE A 226 -36.70 -12.76 -5.73
N GLU A 227 -37.15 -13.60 -6.66
CA GLU A 227 -38.60 -13.80 -6.91
C GLU A 227 -39.34 -14.38 -5.69
N LEU A 228 -38.70 -15.24 -4.90
CA LEU A 228 -39.31 -15.80 -3.68
C LEU A 228 -39.45 -14.78 -2.55
N ILE A 229 -38.59 -13.76 -2.51
CA ILE A 229 -38.63 -12.69 -1.48
C ILE A 229 -39.41 -11.46 -1.95
N ARG A 230 -39.57 -11.28 -3.27
CA ARG A 230 -40.23 -10.13 -3.90
C ARG A 230 -41.58 -9.79 -3.26
N GLY A 231 -42.49 -10.76 -3.14
CA GLY A 231 -43.81 -10.52 -2.55
C GLY A 231 -43.75 -10.04 -1.08
N PRO A 232 -43.17 -10.83 -0.16
CA PRO A 232 -43.05 -10.47 1.25
C PRO A 232 -42.27 -9.17 1.50
N VAL A 233 -41.11 -8.99 0.86
CA VAL A 233 -40.25 -7.82 1.07
C VAL A 233 -40.90 -6.56 0.49
N ASN A 234 -41.49 -6.60 -0.70
CA ASN A 234 -42.18 -5.45 -1.29
C ASN A 234 -43.38 -4.97 -0.46
N SER A 235 -43.96 -5.85 0.38
CA SER A 235 -45.06 -5.46 1.27
C SER A 235 -44.61 -4.82 2.57
N LEU A 236 -43.33 -5.02 2.95
CA LEU A 236 -42.75 -4.55 4.20
C LEU A 236 -41.89 -3.31 3.93
N GLU A 237 -40.84 -3.46 3.10
CA GLU A 237 -39.87 -2.41 2.76
C GLU A 237 -39.52 -2.48 1.26
N PRO A 238 -40.24 -1.72 0.40
CA PRO A 238 -40.04 -1.76 -1.06
C PRO A 238 -38.66 -1.28 -1.53
N SER A 239 -38.03 -0.35 -0.80
CA SER A 239 -36.74 0.23 -1.20
C SER A 239 -35.62 -0.81 -1.23
N TYR A 240 -35.54 -1.69 -0.24
CA TYR A 240 -34.50 -2.71 -0.18
C TYR A 240 -34.61 -3.72 -1.33
N LEU A 241 -35.83 -3.98 -1.81
CA LEU A 241 -36.04 -4.82 -2.97
C LEU A 241 -35.65 -4.11 -4.26
N GLU A 242 -35.95 -2.81 -4.39
CA GLU A 242 -35.56 -2.00 -5.56
C GLU A 242 -34.03 -1.93 -5.70
N ASP A 243 -33.33 -1.69 -4.60
CA ASP A 243 -31.86 -1.67 -4.56
C ASP A 243 -31.27 -3.03 -4.95
N LEU A 244 -31.73 -4.12 -4.31
CA LEU A 244 -31.29 -5.49 -4.60
C LEU A 244 -31.54 -5.89 -6.06
N GLU A 245 -32.69 -5.52 -6.63
CA GLU A 245 -33.01 -5.79 -8.04
C GLU A 245 -32.12 -4.98 -9.00
N GLY A 246 -31.73 -3.76 -8.60
CA GLY A 246 -30.75 -2.94 -9.30
C GLY A 246 -29.38 -3.62 -9.36
N TYR A 247 -28.82 -3.99 -8.20
CA TYR A 247 -27.52 -4.66 -8.13
C TYR A 247 -27.52 -6.01 -8.85
N TYR A 248 -28.62 -6.78 -8.75
CA TYR A 248 -28.79 -8.00 -9.53
C TYR A 248 -28.76 -7.74 -11.05
N SER A 249 -29.39 -6.66 -11.52
CA SER A 249 -29.38 -6.30 -12.93
C SER A 249 -27.96 -5.99 -13.42
N ASP A 250 -27.18 -5.27 -12.61
CA ASP A 250 -25.79 -4.94 -12.92
C ASP A 250 -24.92 -6.19 -12.97
N LEU A 251 -25.01 -7.07 -11.97
CA LEU A 251 -24.33 -8.37 -11.95
C LEU A 251 -24.70 -9.21 -13.18
N LYS A 252 -25.99 -9.29 -13.52
CA LYS A 252 -26.45 -10.03 -14.69
C LYS A 252 -25.90 -9.44 -15.99
N GLN A 253 -25.80 -8.11 -16.10
CA GLN A 253 -25.21 -7.46 -17.26
C GLN A 253 -23.71 -7.76 -17.36
N GLN A 254 -22.98 -7.72 -16.25
CA GLN A 254 -21.54 -8.01 -16.24
C GLN A 254 -21.23 -9.48 -16.50
N ILE A 255 -22.10 -10.40 -16.10
CA ILE A 255 -21.89 -11.85 -16.32
C ILE A 255 -22.42 -12.31 -17.68
N ASN A 256 -23.69 -12.01 -17.99
CA ASN A 256 -24.40 -12.53 -19.16
C ASN A 256 -24.52 -11.54 -20.33
N GLY A 257 -24.03 -10.31 -20.19
CA GLY A 257 -24.06 -9.30 -21.25
C GLY A 257 -23.23 -9.69 -22.48
N GLN A 258 -23.45 -9.01 -23.61
CA GLN A 258 -22.67 -9.24 -24.84
C GLN A 258 -21.17 -8.97 -24.64
N SER A 259 -20.86 -7.97 -23.80
CA SER A 259 -19.50 -7.65 -23.34
C SER A 259 -19.27 -8.13 -21.91
N GLY A 260 -19.97 -9.17 -21.45
CA GLY A 260 -19.78 -9.71 -20.10
C GLY A 260 -18.39 -10.31 -19.90
N LEU A 261 -18.03 -10.57 -18.65
CA LEU A 261 -16.69 -10.99 -18.22
C LEU A 261 -16.17 -12.19 -19.01
N ALA A 262 -17.00 -13.24 -19.15
CA ALA A 262 -16.67 -14.42 -19.92
C ALA A 262 -16.44 -14.13 -21.41
N SER A 263 -17.22 -13.22 -22.01
CA SER A 263 -17.10 -12.83 -23.42
C SER A 263 -15.75 -12.13 -23.66
N ASN A 264 -15.42 -11.16 -22.80
CA ASN A 264 -14.17 -10.41 -22.88
C ASN A 264 -12.95 -11.29 -22.60
N LYS A 265 -13.06 -12.23 -21.65
CA LYS A 265 -11.99 -13.19 -21.38
C LYS A 265 -11.74 -14.13 -22.56
N ARG A 266 -12.79 -14.60 -23.24
CA ARG A 266 -12.62 -15.36 -24.50
C ARG A 266 -11.94 -14.53 -25.58
N ALA A 267 -12.37 -13.28 -25.74
CA ALA A 267 -11.77 -12.34 -26.69
C ALA A 267 -10.29 -12.10 -26.38
N LEU A 268 -9.92 -11.99 -25.09
CA LEU A 268 -8.53 -11.88 -24.66
C LEU A 268 -7.72 -13.09 -25.09
N LEU A 269 -8.15 -14.30 -24.73
CA LEU A 269 -7.41 -15.54 -25.05
C LEU A 269 -7.24 -15.71 -26.57
N GLN A 270 -8.27 -15.42 -27.36
CA GLN A 270 -8.19 -15.46 -28.82
C GLN A 270 -7.24 -14.41 -29.38
N THR A 271 -7.25 -13.20 -28.84
CA THR A 271 -6.38 -12.11 -29.29
C THR A 271 -4.93 -12.38 -28.90
N GLU A 272 -4.66 -12.96 -27.72
CA GLU A 272 -3.32 -13.37 -27.31
C GLU A 272 -2.75 -14.46 -28.23
N LEU A 273 -3.59 -15.43 -28.66
CA LEU A 273 -3.19 -16.43 -29.65
C LEU A 273 -2.86 -15.79 -31.01
N LYS A 274 -3.70 -14.87 -31.50
CA LYS A 274 -3.43 -14.12 -32.74
C LYS A 274 -2.15 -13.29 -32.64
N THR A 275 -1.95 -12.61 -31.51
CA THR A 275 -0.76 -11.79 -31.24
C THR A 275 0.51 -12.67 -31.25
N ARG A 276 0.46 -13.87 -30.66
CA ARG A 276 1.56 -14.85 -30.71
C ARG A 276 1.84 -15.35 -32.13
N GLN A 277 0.80 -15.55 -32.94
CA GLN A 277 0.98 -15.92 -34.33
C GLN A 277 1.59 -14.75 -35.14
N ALA A 278 1.10 -13.52 -34.92
CA ALA A 278 1.58 -12.33 -35.61
C ALA A 278 3.06 -12.03 -35.31
N VAL A 279 3.53 -12.25 -34.08
CA VAL A 279 4.97 -12.09 -33.75
C VAL A 279 5.81 -13.15 -34.45
N ASN A 280 5.35 -14.41 -34.52
CA ASN A 280 6.05 -15.47 -35.24
C ASN A 280 6.11 -15.21 -36.76
N ASP A 281 4.99 -14.80 -37.36
CA ASP A 281 4.93 -14.40 -38.76
C ASP A 281 5.86 -13.20 -39.04
N SER A 282 5.96 -12.26 -38.09
CA SER A 282 6.89 -11.14 -38.14
C SER A 282 8.35 -11.60 -38.05
N GLU A 283 8.67 -12.56 -37.19
CA GLU A 283 10.03 -13.12 -37.06
C GLU A 283 10.47 -13.86 -38.33
N LEU A 284 9.59 -14.67 -38.93
CA LEU A 284 9.84 -15.32 -40.22
C LEU A 284 10.06 -14.29 -41.35
N ALA A 285 9.26 -13.23 -41.38
CA ALA A 285 9.43 -12.14 -42.33
C ALA A 285 10.75 -11.38 -42.11
N THR A 286 11.16 -11.19 -40.85
CA THR A 286 12.47 -10.61 -40.50
C THR A 286 13.61 -11.47 -40.98
N GLU A 287 13.59 -12.78 -40.75
CA GLU A 287 14.67 -13.68 -41.16
C GLU A 287 14.85 -13.66 -42.69
N ALA A 288 13.75 -13.71 -43.43
CA ALA A 288 13.76 -13.60 -44.90
C ALA A 288 14.32 -12.24 -45.37
N ALA A 289 13.95 -11.14 -44.71
CA ALA A 289 14.40 -9.80 -45.05
C ALA A 289 15.88 -9.57 -44.74
N LEU A 290 16.35 -9.98 -43.55
CA LEU A 290 17.75 -9.86 -43.15
C LEU A 290 18.65 -10.71 -44.04
N LYS A 291 18.20 -11.89 -44.48
CA LYS A 291 18.92 -12.69 -45.48
C LYS A 291 19.09 -11.92 -46.80
N GLN A 292 18.02 -11.36 -47.35
CA GLN A 292 18.09 -10.59 -48.60
C GLN A 292 18.92 -9.30 -48.47
N LEU A 293 18.83 -8.62 -47.33
CA LEU A 293 19.66 -7.45 -47.02
C LEU A 293 21.14 -7.83 -46.90
N SER A 294 21.46 -8.94 -46.24
CA SER A 294 22.84 -9.44 -46.15
C SER A 294 23.40 -9.81 -47.53
N GLU A 295 22.57 -10.43 -48.38
CA GLU A 295 22.89 -10.77 -49.76
C GLU A 295 23.11 -9.52 -50.64
N LEU A 296 22.39 -8.43 -50.38
CA LEU A 296 22.56 -7.15 -51.04
C LEU A 296 23.84 -6.42 -50.57
N VAL A 297 24.10 -6.38 -49.26
CA VAL A 297 25.33 -5.80 -48.69
C VAL A 297 26.56 -6.57 -49.18
N ALA A 298 26.49 -7.90 -49.23
CA ALA A 298 27.57 -8.73 -49.77
C ALA A 298 27.85 -8.42 -51.24
N LEU A 299 26.81 -8.30 -52.08
CA LEU A 299 26.96 -7.91 -53.48
C LEU A 299 27.50 -6.48 -53.63
N ALA A 300 27.01 -5.53 -52.83
CA ALA A 300 27.52 -4.16 -52.85
C ALA A 300 29.00 -4.08 -52.44
N ASN A 301 29.41 -4.91 -51.48
CA ASN A 301 30.79 -5.03 -51.05
C ASN A 301 31.67 -5.71 -52.12
N GLU A 302 31.17 -6.74 -52.81
CA GLU A 302 31.87 -7.39 -53.93
C GLU A 302 32.11 -6.39 -55.08
N VAL A 303 31.08 -5.65 -55.48
CA VAL A 303 31.18 -4.58 -56.50
C VAL A 303 32.13 -3.47 -56.04
N ALA A 304 32.13 -3.11 -54.75
CA ALA A 304 33.07 -2.14 -54.21
C ALA A 304 34.52 -2.63 -54.25
N LEU A 305 34.76 -3.91 -53.92
CA LEU A 305 36.08 -4.53 -53.99
C LEU A 305 36.58 -4.68 -55.43
N GLU A 306 35.71 -5.04 -56.38
CA GLU A 306 36.03 -5.13 -57.81
C GLU A 306 36.41 -3.75 -58.38
N LEU A 307 35.63 -2.71 -58.09
CA LEU A 307 35.94 -1.34 -58.51
C LEU A 307 37.21 -0.80 -57.83
N GLN A 308 37.46 -1.18 -56.57
CA GLN A 308 38.68 -0.79 -55.85
C GLN A 308 39.94 -1.48 -56.38
N THR A 309 39.84 -2.77 -56.73
CA THR A 309 40.94 -3.51 -57.38
C THR A 309 41.20 -3.00 -58.80
N GLY A 310 40.15 -2.63 -59.55
CA GLY A 310 40.29 -1.95 -60.84
C GLY A 310 41.05 -0.61 -60.75
N VAL A 311 40.73 0.22 -59.74
CA VAL A 311 41.49 1.45 -59.45
C VAL A 311 42.95 1.13 -59.09
N GLN A 312 43.20 0.04 -58.35
CA GLN A 312 44.55 -0.37 -57.94
C GLN A 312 45.40 -0.88 -59.12
N ASP A 313 44.76 -1.53 -60.10
CA ASP A 313 45.39 -1.97 -61.36
C ASP A 313 45.70 -0.76 -62.29
N ASP A 314 44.79 0.21 -62.38
CA ASP A 314 45.02 1.48 -63.10
C ASP A 314 46.15 2.31 -62.47
N VAL A 315 46.21 2.36 -61.13
CA VAL A 315 47.26 3.05 -60.35
C VAL A 315 48.62 2.35 -60.50
N SER A 316 48.66 1.01 -60.53
CA SER A 316 49.91 0.26 -60.67
C SER A 316 50.48 0.35 -62.10
N ALA A 317 49.63 0.40 -63.13
CA ALA A 317 50.04 0.70 -64.51
C ALA A 317 50.53 2.15 -64.70
N ALA A 318 49.97 3.12 -63.95
CA ALA A 318 50.48 4.49 -63.89
C ALA A 318 51.81 4.60 -63.12
N ASN A 319 51.98 3.81 -62.06
CA ASN A 319 53.20 3.78 -61.25
C ASN A 319 54.41 3.27 -62.06
N LEU A 320 54.30 2.20 -62.85
CA LEU A 320 55.43 1.63 -63.62
C LEU A 320 56.10 2.67 -64.55
N TRP A 321 55.30 3.50 -65.23
CA TRP A 321 55.80 4.55 -66.12
C TRP A 321 56.29 5.80 -65.38
N THR A 322 55.67 6.10 -64.23
CA THR A 322 56.13 7.15 -63.32
C THR A 322 57.50 6.80 -62.73
N TRP A 323 57.75 5.54 -62.36
CA TRP A 323 59.04 5.07 -61.86
C TRP A 323 60.16 5.18 -62.90
N VAL A 324 59.90 4.90 -64.19
CA VAL A 324 60.89 5.05 -65.26
C VAL A 324 61.30 6.51 -65.48
N GLY A 325 60.33 7.44 -65.45
CA GLY A 325 60.60 8.89 -65.53
C GLY A 325 61.26 9.44 -64.25
N MET A 326 60.83 8.94 -63.09
CA MET A 326 61.37 9.29 -61.79
C MET A 326 62.82 8.83 -61.66
N LEU A 327 63.19 7.63 -62.09
CA LEU A 327 64.56 7.12 -61.97
C LEU A 327 65.59 7.97 -62.75
N ALA A 328 65.19 8.52 -63.91
CA ALA A 328 66.00 9.45 -64.68
C ALA A 328 66.12 10.84 -64.02
N ALA A 329 65.02 11.36 -63.45
CA ALA A 329 65.03 12.60 -62.68
C ALA A 329 65.77 12.45 -61.33
N THR A 330 65.70 11.27 -60.72
CA THR A 330 66.32 10.91 -59.44
C THR A 330 67.84 10.82 -59.58
N LEU A 331 68.40 10.32 -60.68
CA LEU A 331 69.85 10.35 -60.87
C LEU A 331 70.42 11.78 -60.92
N ILE A 332 69.69 12.72 -61.51
CA ILE A 332 70.05 14.14 -61.58
C ILE A 332 69.79 14.83 -60.23
N ALA A 333 68.68 14.49 -59.57
CA ALA A 333 68.35 15.00 -58.24
C ALA A 333 69.28 14.46 -57.15
N VAL A 334 69.79 13.22 -57.24
CA VAL A 334 70.72 12.61 -56.27
C VAL A 334 72.05 13.36 -56.25
N ALA A 335 72.51 13.86 -57.39
CA ALA A 335 73.72 14.69 -57.46
C ALA A 335 73.54 16.05 -56.75
N VAL A 336 72.37 16.67 -56.87
CA VAL A 336 72.01 17.93 -56.17
C VAL A 336 71.66 17.69 -54.69
N ALA A 337 71.02 16.55 -54.41
CA ALA A 337 70.61 16.13 -53.09
C ALA A 337 71.80 15.74 -52.23
N TYR A 338 72.82 15.05 -52.75
CA TYR A 338 73.99 14.65 -51.96
C TYR A 338 74.67 15.83 -51.25
N VAL A 339 74.73 16.98 -51.93
CA VAL A 339 75.30 18.23 -51.39
C VAL A 339 74.35 18.90 -50.37
N THR A 340 73.03 18.77 -50.55
CA THR A 340 72.00 19.37 -49.68
C THR A 340 71.71 18.51 -48.44
N VAL A 341 71.81 17.18 -48.58
CA VAL A 341 71.53 16.15 -47.57
C VAL A 341 72.54 16.21 -46.43
N GLN A 342 73.84 16.39 -46.69
CA GLN A 342 74.83 16.47 -45.59
C GLN A 342 74.63 17.68 -44.67
N LEU A 343 73.95 18.72 -45.15
CA LEU A 343 73.68 19.96 -44.40
C LEU A 343 72.32 19.95 -43.67
N ILE A 344 71.43 18.99 -43.99
CA ILE A 344 70.08 18.83 -43.41
C ILE A 344 69.99 17.60 -42.47
N THR A 345 70.73 16.52 -42.75
CA THR A 345 70.59 15.24 -42.01
C THR A 345 71.14 15.28 -40.59
N LYS A 346 72.13 16.12 -40.29
CA LYS A 346 72.70 16.22 -38.94
C LYS A 346 71.69 16.75 -37.90
N PRO A 347 71.02 17.91 -38.12
CA PRO A 347 69.98 18.40 -37.20
C PRO A 347 68.75 17.48 -37.11
N LEU A 348 68.31 16.89 -38.22
CA LEU A 348 67.18 15.96 -38.25
C LEU A 348 67.45 14.64 -37.52
N ALA A 349 68.67 14.11 -37.57
CA ALA A 349 69.05 12.91 -36.84
C ALA A 349 68.99 13.12 -35.32
N GLU A 350 69.30 14.33 -34.85
CA GLU A 350 69.24 14.70 -33.43
C GLU A 350 67.79 14.83 -32.94
N VAL A 351 66.91 15.47 -33.73
CA VAL A 351 65.46 15.50 -33.48
C VAL A 351 64.87 14.08 -33.45
N ASN A 352 65.21 13.25 -34.44
CA ASN A 352 64.70 11.88 -34.52
C ASN A 352 65.19 11.01 -33.36
N LYS A 353 66.42 11.20 -32.88
CA LYS A 353 66.98 10.49 -31.73
C LYS A 353 66.19 10.80 -30.45
N ILE A 354 65.89 12.06 -30.18
CA ILE A 354 65.11 12.44 -28.99
C ILE A 354 63.66 11.97 -29.11
N LEU A 355 63.03 12.10 -30.29
CA LEU A 355 61.68 11.57 -30.51
C LEU A 355 61.62 10.05 -30.34
N THR A 356 62.68 9.31 -30.69
CA THR A 356 62.76 7.86 -30.45
C THR A 356 62.81 7.55 -28.95
N ILE A 357 63.52 8.36 -28.15
CA ILE A 357 63.58 8.23 -26.69
C ILE A 357 62.21 8.55 -26.06
N VAL A 358 61.56 9.63 -26.51
CA VAL A 358 60.20 10.00 -26.06
C VAL A 358 59.17 8.93 -26.43
N ALA A 359 59.26 8.35 -27.63
CA ALA A 359 58.41 7.24 -28.07
C ALA A 359 58.64 5.95 -27.26
N SER A 360 59.82 5.78 -26.67
CA SER A 360 60.11 4.68 -25.73
C SER A 360 59.58 4.93 -24.31
N GLY A 361 58.97 6.09 -24.07
CA GLY A 361 58.32 6.45 -22.81
C GLY A 361 59.16 7.34 -21.89
N ASP A 362 60.36 7.75 -22.28
CA ASP A 362 61.20 8.67 -21.48
C ASP A 362 61.03 10.12 -21.95
N MET A 363 60.29 10.89 -21.17
CA MET A 363 59.98 12.30 -21.43
C MET A 363 60.89 13.27 -20.66
N THR A 364 61.99 12.77 -20.05
CA THR A 364 62.92 13.61 -19.28
C THR A 364 63.93 14.37 -20.16
N GLN A 365 64.04 14.01 -21.44
CA GLN A 365 65.00 14.59 -22.38
C GLN A 365 64.44 15.82 -23.11
N ARG A 366 65.31 16.77 -23.46
CA ARG A 366 64.96 18.01 -24.14
C ARG A 366 65.86 18.23 -25.37
N LEU A 367 65.29 18.75 -26.46
CA LEU A 367 66.02 19.17 -27.66
C LEU A 367 66.71 20.52 -27.45
N ASP A 368 67.92 20.68 -27.99
CA ASP A 368 68.59 21.97 -28.09
C ASP A 368 67.83 22.88 -29.06
N ASP A 369 67.35 24.01 -28.55
CA ASP A 369 66.52 24.99 -29.25
C ASP A 369 67.24 26.31 -29.54
N SER A 370 68.58 26.33 -29.41
CA SER A 370 69.42 27.52 -29.57
C SER A 370 69.58 28.00 -31.02
N ALA A 371 69.24 27.17 -32.03
CA ALA A 371 69.32 27.55 -33.44
C ALA A 371 68.25 28.59 -33.83
N GLN A 372 68.63 29.54 -34.70
CA GLN A 372 67.74 30.60 -35.23
C GLN A 372 67.22 30.31 -36.64
N ASP A 373 67.37 29.06 -37.10
CA ASP A 373 66.87 28.57 -38.37
C ASP A 373 65.63 27.67 -38.17
N GLU A 374 65.16 27.09 -39.27
CA GLU A 374 63.96 26.25 -39.31
C GLU A 374 64.04 25.02 -38.38
N PHE A 375 65.24 24.55 -38.01
CA PHE A 375 65.42 23.43 -37.08
C PHE A 375 65.31 23.85 -35.61
N GLY A 376 65.69 25.08 -35.28
CA GLY A 376 65.47 25.64 -33.94
C GLY A 376 63.98 25.85 -33.61
N GLU A 377 63.16 26.18 -34.61
CA GLU A 377 61.70 26.25 -34.45
C GLU A 377 61.09 24.85 -34.24
N LEU A 378 61.54 23.85 -35.00
CA LEU A 378 61.13 22.45 -34.83
C LEU A 378 61.46 21.91 -33.43
N SER A 379 62.68 22.17 -32.91
CA SER A 379 63.07 21.80 -31.55
C SER A 379 62.17 22.42 -30.48
N ARG A 380 61.75 23.69 -30.64
CA ARG A 380 60.82 24.36 -29.72
C ARG A 380 59.45 23.69 -29.72
N SER A 381 58.87 23.42 -30.90
CA SER A 381 57.57 22.74 -31.01
C SER A 381 57.59 21.32 -30.42
N CYS A 382 58.68 20.56 -30.64
CA CYS A 382 58.86 19.24 -30.01
C CYS A 382 58.96 19.33 -28.48
N ASN A 383 59.70 20.30 -27.95
CA ASN A 383 59.78 20.51 -26.50
C ASN A 383 58.41 20.88 -25.87
N THR A 384 57.58 21.66 -26.57
CA THR A 384 56.19 21.95 -26.12
C THR A 384 55.31 20.71 -26.10
N LEU A 385 55.44 19.83 -27.09
CA LEU A 385 54.72 18.55 -27.12
C LEU A 385 55.13 17.64 -25.95
N ILE A 386 56.44 17.48 -25.71
CA ILE A 386 56.98 16.70 -24.59
C ILE A 386 56.47 17.25 -23.25
N ALA A 387 56.48 18.57 -23.07
CA ALA A 387 55.95 19.21 -21.87
C ALA A 387 54.45 18.95 -21.66
N SER A 388 53.65 19.02 -22.74
CA SER A 388 52.21 18.77 -22.70
C SER A 388 51.88 17.32 -22.36
N LEU A 389 52.61 16.36 -22.95
CA LEU A 389 52.48 14.93 -22.63
C LEU A 389 52.87 14.63 -21.18
N ARG A 390 53.94 15.26 -20.68
CA ARG A 390 54.37 15.16 -19.29
C ARG A 390 53.30 15.65 -18.32
N GLU A 391 52.68 16.79 -18.60
CA GLU A 391 51.59 17.35 -17.80
C GLU A 391 50.36 16.45 -17.80
N LEU A 392 49.97 15.90 -18.96
CA LEU A 392 48.87 14.93 -19.09
C LEU A 392 49.13 13.66 -18.28
N ILE A 393 50.31 13.05 -18.40
CA ILE A 393 50.70 11.84 -17.66
C ILE A 393 50.69 12.09 -16.15
N THR A 394 51.28 13.21 -15.71
CA THR A 394 51.27 13.61 -14.29
C THR A 394 49.84 13.84 -13.79
N GLY A 395 48.99 14.45 -14.60
CA GLY A 395 47.58 14.66 -14.33
C GLY A 395 46.79 13.36 -14.20
N ILE A 396 47.08 12.35 -15.03
CA ILE A 396 46.45 11.02 -14.95
C ILE A 396 46.87 10.32 -13.67
N VAL A 397 48.17 10.27 -13.34
CA VAL A 397 48.67 9.64 -12.10
C VAL A 397 47.99 10.26 -10.87
N SER A 398 47.96 11.60 -10.79
CA SER A 398 47.32 12.29 -9.66
C SER A 398 45.84 11.99 -9.53
N ARG A 399 45.08 11.97 -10.64
CA ARG A 399 43.63 11.68 -10.64
C ARG A 399 43.34 10.22 -10.34
N SER A 400 44.14 9.28 -10.84
CA SER A 400 44.02 7.85 -10.53
C SER A 400 44.23 7.59 -9.04
N THR A 401 45.24 8.22 -8.41
CA THR A 401 45.45 8.11 -6.96
C THR A 401 44.27 8.67 -6.15
N GLN A 402 43.71 9.81 -6.58
CA GLN A 402 42.52 10.37 -5.95
C GLN A 402 41.29 9.46 -6.11
N LEU A 403 41.12 8.84 -7.28
CA LEU A 403 40.03 7.92 -7.57
C LEU A 403 40.13 6.63 -6.73
N ALA A 404 41.34 6.08 -6.58
CA ALA A 404 41.58 4.93 -5.71
C ALA A 404 41.23 5.24 -4.24
N ALA A 405 41.72 6.37 -3.72
CA ALA A 405 41.41 6.80 -2.36
C ALA A 405 39.91 7.06 -2.12
N ALA A 406 39.22 7.68 -3.08
CA ALA A 406 37.77 7.91 -3.00
C ALA A 406 36.98 6.58 -3.03
N SER A 407 37.46 5.60 -3.79
CA SER A 407 36.85 4.26 -3.86
C SER A 407 37.06 3.47 -2.57
N GLU A 408 38.25 3.53 -1.97
CA GLU A 408 38.51 2.96 -0.63
C GLU A 408 37.62 3.60 0.44
N GLN A 409 37.50 4.93 0.42
CA GLN A 409 36.60 5.65 1.34
C GLN A 409 35.14 5.21 1.16
N THR A 410 34.68 5.06 -0.09
CA THR A 410 33.33 4.56 -0.38
C THR A 410 33.13 3.15 0.14
N SER A 411 34.12 2.25 -0.01
CA SER A 411 34.08 0.89 0.53
C SER A 411 33.99 0.86 2.06
N MET A 412 34.73 1.74 2.75
CA MET A 412 34.64 1.89 4.21
C MET A 412 33.26 2.35 4.67
N ILE A 413 32.72 3.42 4.05
CA ILE A 413 31.37 3.95 4.36
C ILE A 413 30.30 2.88 4.11
N THR A 414 30.47 2.10 3.04
CA THR A 414 29.55 1.01 2.70
C THR A 414 29.59 -0.10 3.74
N THR A 415 30.78 -0.44 4.25
CA THR A 415 30.94 -1.43 5.33
C THR A 415 30.27 -0.95 6.63
N GLU A 416 30.45 0.32 6.98
CA GLU A 416 29.78 0.95 8.12
C GLU A 416 28.24 0.94 7.94
N SER A 417 27.77 1.27 6.74
CA SER A 417 26.34 1.23 6.39
C SER A 417 25.76 -0.17 6.54
N SER A 418 26.45 -1.21 6.05
CA SER A 418 26.04 -2.61 6.24
C SER A 418 25.95 -3.01 7.72
N GLN A 419 26.84 -2.50 8.57
CA GLN A 419 26.77 -2.74 10.01
C GLN A 419 25.60 -1.99 10.67
N ALA A 420 25.35 -0.75 10.25
CA ALA A 420 24.20 0.04 10.72
C ALA A 420 22.87 -0.63 10.35
N ILE A 421 22.75 -1.17 9.14
CA ILE A 421 21.57 -1.89 8.66
C ILE A 421 21.31 -3.15 9.51
N LYS A 422 22.35 -3.91 9.86
CA LYS A 422 22.21 -5.06 10.78
C LYS A 422 21.70 -4.65 12.16
N SER A 423 22.20 -3.54 12.69
CA SER A 423 21.73 -2.99 13.97
C SER A 423 20.26 -2.54 13.87
N GLN A 424 19.89 -1.90 12.75
CA GLN A 424 18.51 -1.50 12.48
C GLN A 424 17.56 -2.70 12.38
N GLN A 425 17.95 -3.78 11.70
CA GLN A 425 17.15 -5.03 11.65
C GLN A 425 16.88 -5.57 13.05
N ALA A 426 17.89 -5.63 13.92
CA ALA A 426 17.72 -6.08 15.30
C ALA A 426 16.77 -5.18 16.12
N GLN A 427 16.82 -3.86 15.90
CA GLN A 427 15.90 -2.91 16.55
C GLN A 427 14.46 -3.07 16.05
N VAL A 428 14.29 -3.33 14.75
CA VAL A 428 12.97 -3.57 14.14
C VAL A 428 12.36 -4.87 14.64
N GLU A 429 13.16 -5.93 14.79
CA GLU A 429 12.72 -7.21 15.35
C GLU A 429 12.28 -7.08 16.82
N GLN A 430 13.00 -6.27 17.61
CA GLN A 430 12.57 -5.91 18.96
C GLN A 430 11.26 -5.11 18.96
N ALA A 431 11.12 -4.15 18.05
CA ALA A 431 9.89 -3.36 17.92
C ALA A 431 8.69 -4.24 17.49
N ALA A 432 8.91 -5.22 16.62
CA ALA A 432 7.87 -6.17 16.19
C ALA A 432 7.41 -7.05 17.35
N THR A 433 8.36 -7.51 18.18
CA THR A 433 8.06 -8.25 19.41
C THR A 433 7.23 -7.39 20.37
N ALA A 434 7.64 -6.14 20.62
CA ALA A 434 6.91 -5.22 21.49
C ALA A 434 5.50 -4.89 20.95
N THR A 435 5.35 -4.79 19.63
CA THR A 435 4.06 -4.56 18.97
C THR A 435 3.13 -5.78 19.12
N THR A 436 3.68 -6.99 19.03
CA THR A 436 2.95 -8.23 19.28
C THR A 436 2.49 -8.33 20.73
N GLU A 437 3.37 -7.99 21.68
CA GLU A 437 3.00 -7.91 23.10
C GLU A 437 1.92 -6.84 23.35
N MET A 438 2.03 -5.68 22.69
CA MET A 438 1.03 -4.61 22.75
C MET A 438 -0.34 -5.09 22.26
N SER A 439 -0.40 -5.76 21.10
CA SER A 439 -1.65 -6.34 20.58
C SER A 439 -2.28 -7.34 21.55
N SER A 440 -1.46 -8.23 22.12
CA SER A 440 -1.91 -9.21 23.13
C SER A 440 -2.44 -8.54 24.40
N THR A 441 -1.72 -7.53 24.90
CA THR A 441 -2.14 -6.80 26.10
C THR A 441 -3.40 -5.97 25.87
N SER A 442 -3.54 -5.28 24.73
CA SER A 442 -4.77 -4.58 24.36
C SER A 442 -5.96 -5.54 24.25
N HIS A 443 -5.77 -6.73 23.69
CA HIS A 443 -6.81 -7.76 23.68
C HIS A 443 -7.22 -8.19 25.11
N GLY A 444 -6.24 -8.37 26.01
CA GLY A 444 -6.48 -8.65 27.43
C GLY A 444 -7.23 -7.53 28.16
N VAL A 445 -6.92 -6.26 27.85
CA VAL A 445 -7.61 -5.08 28.40
C VAL A 445 -9.05 -5.01 27.89
N SER A 446 -9.28 -5.24 26.59
CA SER A 446 -10.63 -5.27 26.00
C SER A 446 -11.51 -6.34 26.67
N ASN A 447 -10.98 -7.55 26.84
CA ASN A 447 -11.68 -8.62 27.57
C ASN A 447 -11.95 -8.27 29.04
N SER A 448 -10.99 -7.64 29.72
CA SER A 448 -11.17 -7.19 31.11
C SER A 448 -12.25 -6.11 31.24
N ALA A 449 -12.30 -5.17 30.29
CA ALA A 449 -13.32 -4.13 30.22
C ALA A 449 -14.71 -4.73 29.93
N HIS A 450 -14.79 -5.71 29.02
CA HIS A 450 -16.04 -6.43 28.75
C HIS A 450 -16.54 -7.19 29.99
N GLN A 451 -15.63 -7.85 30.72
CA GLN A 451 -15.99 -8.51 31.98
C GLN A 451 -16.46 -7.49 33.04
N ALA A 452 -15.81 -6.33 33.13
CA ALA A 452 -16.24 -5.26 34.02
C ALA A 452 -17.65 -4.75 33.68
N LEU A 453 -17.96 -4.55 32.39
CA LEU A 453 -19.32 -4.17 31.94
C LEU A 453 -20.38 -5.19 32.37
N LEU A 454 -20.09 -6.49 32.31
CA LEU A 454 -21.00 -7.54 32.77
C LEU A 454 -21.24 -7.47 34.29
N GLU A 455 -20.19 -7.29 35.08
CA GLU A 455 -20.29 -7.16 36.54
C GLU A 455 -21.02 -5.88 36.95
N ILE A 456 -20.75 -4.75 36.27
CA ILE A 456 -21.44 -3.47 36.46
C ILE A 456 -22.94 -3.62 36.17
N LYS A 457 -23.31 -4.31 35.09
CA LYS A 457 -24.72 -4.59 34.75
C LYS A 457 -25.42 -5.45 35.82
N ASN A 458 -24.70 -6.37 36.44
CA ASN A 458 -25.23 -7.15 37.57
C ASN A 458 -25.40 -6.26 38.81
N ALA A 459 -24.43 -5.39 39.11
CA ALA A 459 -24.50 -4.46 40.23
C ALA A 459 -25.68 -3.47 40.08
N ASP A 460 -25.92 -2.97 38.86
CA ASP A 460 -27.06 -2.10 38.55
C ASP A 460 -28.41 -2.79 38.82
N LYS A 461 -28.56 -4.04 38.36
CA LYS A 461 -29.74 -4.87 38.66
C LYS A 461 -29.95 -5.10 40.15
N GLU A 462 -28.89 -5.39 40.90
CA GLU A 462 -29.00 -5.58 42.35
C GLU A 462 -29.33 -4.27 43.07
N ALA A 463 -28.80 -3.13 42.63
CA ALA A 463 -29.14 -1.81 43.18
C ALA A 463 -30.63 -1.49 42.98
N GLU A 464 -31.19 -1.71 41.79
CA GLU A 464 -32.62 -1.54 41.52
C GLU A 464 -33.49 -2.52 42.31
N ARG A 465 -33.03 -3.78 42.50
CA ARG A 465 -33.71 -4.74 43.37
C ARG A 465 -33.77 -4.25 44.83
N VAL A 466 -32.66 -3.75 45.37
CA VAL A 466 -32.59 -3.24 46.75
C VAL A 466 -33.43 -1.98 46.91
N LYS A 467 -33.47 -1.10 45.91
CA LYS A 467 -34.34 0.08 45.89
C LYS A 467 -35.82 -0.30 45.97
N GLY A 468 -36.24 -1.32 45.21
CA GLY A 468 -37.59 -1.89 45.33
C GLY A 468 -37.92 -2.39 46.73
N ILE A 469 -37.01 -3.16 47.35
CA ILE A 469 -37.16 -3.66 48.73
C ILE A 469 -37.26 -2.50 49.73
N SER A 470 -36.44 -1.47 49.58
CA SER A 470 -36.44 -0.30 50.46
C SER A 470 -37.78 0.46 50.39
N HIS A 471 -38.33 0.62 49.20
CA HIS A 471 -39.64 1.24 49.00
C HIS A 471 -40.79 0.42 49.63
N GLU A 472 -40.76 -0.90 49.48
CA GLU A 472 -41.73 -1.80 50.13
C GLU A 472 -41.62 -1.76 51.67
N ASN A 473 -40.39 -1.70 52.18
CA ASN A 473 -40.14 -1.60 53.62
C ASN A 473 -40.66 -0.27 54.19
N LYS A 474 -40.43 0.85 53.48
CA LYS A 474 -41.01 2.16 53.83
C LYS A 474 -42.53 2.08 53.93
N HIS A 475 -43.19 1.52 52.92
CA HIS A 475 -44.64 1.36 52.91
C HIS A 475 -45.16 0.53 54.09
N THR A 476 -44.47 -0.57 54.40
CA THR A 476 -44.80 -1.45 55.52
C THR A 476 -44.67 -0.73 56.87
N ILE A 477 -43.63 0.10 57.04
CA ILE A 477 -43.40 0.86 58.27
C ILE A 477 -44.44 1.99 58.41
N GLU A 478 -44.83 2.66 57.33
CA GLU A 478 -45.90 3.66 57.33
C GLU A 478 -47.24 3.05 57.75
N GLN A 479 -47.55 1.85 57.25
CA GLN A 479 -48.73 1.10 57.68
C GLN A 479 -48.65 0.73 59.16
N LEU A 480 -47.50 0.22 59.63
CA LEU A 480 -47.29 -0.10 61.05
C LEU A 480 -47.47 1.14 61.94
N ALA A 481 -46.96 2.31 61.53
CA ALA A 481 -47.13 3.56 62.26
C ALA A 481 -48.62 3.95 62.39
N SER A 482 -49.40 3.73 61.33
CA SER A 482 -50.86 3.94 61.35
C SER A 482 -51.58 2.95 62.27
N GLU A 483 -51.19 1.68 62.27
CA GLU A 483 -51.78 0.64 63.14
C GLU A 483 -51.46 0.92 64.63
N VAL A 484 -50.24 1.35 64.94
CA VAL A 484 -49.84 1.76 66.30
C VAL A 484 -50.59 3.01 66.77
N ASP A 485 -50.82 3.98 65.87
CA ASP A 485 -51.63 5.18 66.17
C ASP A 485 -53.08 4.80 66.52
N GLU A 486 -53.68 3.88 65.76
CA GLU A 486 -55.03 3.38 66.02
C GLU A 486 -55.10 2.61 67.34
N ALA A 487 -54.14 1.73 67.63
CA ALA A 487 -54.08 1.00 68.89
C ALA A 487 -53.92 1.96 70.08
N SER A 488 -53.16 3.04 69.93
CA SER A 488 -53.00 4.09 70.94
C SER A 488 -54.34 4.81 71.22
N ARG A 489 -55.13 5.10 70.18
CA ARG A 489 -56.49 5.66 70.34
C ARG A 489 -57.39 4.73 71.15
N VAL A 490 -57.38 3.43 70.86
CA VAL A 490 -58.20 2.43 71.56
C VAL A 490 -57.81 2.31 73.04
N ILE A 491 -56.51 2.25 73.36
CA ILE A 491 -56.06 2.17 74.76
C ILE A 491 -56.33 3.47 75.51
N ASN A 492 -56.16 4.63 74.88
CA ASN A 492 -56.51 5.91 75.51
C ASN A 492 -58.01 5.98 75.82
N LYS A 493 -58.86 5.44 74.93
CA LYS A 493 -60.29 5.29 75.19
C LYS A 493 -60.56 4.37 76.40
N LEU A 494 -59.86 3.24 76.50
CA LEU A 494 -59.93 2.35 77.67
C LEU A 494 -59.52 3.06 78.97
N HIS A 495 -58.46 3.88 78.94
CA HIS A 495 -58.04 4.68 80.09
C HIS A 495 -59.14 5.65 80.55
N GLN A 496 -59.78 6.37 79.61
CA GLN A 496 -60.92 7.27 79.91
C GLN A 496 -62.13 6.53 80.47
N ASP A 497 -62.48 5.38 79.89
CA ASP A 497 -63.62 4.57 80.34
C ASP A 497 -63.35 4.02 81.76
N SER A 498 -62.11 3.65 82.06
CA SER A 498 -61.68 3.18 83.37
C SER A 498 -61.66 4.30 84.42
N ALA A 499 -61.29 5.53 84.04
CA ALA A 499 -61.44 6.71 84.89
C ALA A 499 -62.91 6.99 85.25
N SER A 500 -63.81 6.79 84.29
CA SER A 500 -65.25 6.93 84.51
C SER A 500 -65.78 5.87 85.49
N ILE A 501 -65.28 4.63 85.41
CA ILE A 501 -65.62 3.56 86.37
C ILE A 501 -65.12 3.91 87.79
N GLY A 502 -63.90 4.46 87.93
CA GLY A 502 -63.38 4.92 89.23
C GLY A 502 -64.31 5.94 89.89
N GLY A 503 -64.82 6.91 89.12
CA GLY A 503 -65.81 7.88 89.62
C GLY A 503 -67.13 7.25 90.07
N ILE A 504 -67.58 6.18 89.41
CA ILE A 504 -68.77 5.41 89.84
C ILE A 504 -68.50 4.68 91.16
N LEU A 505 -67.31 4.08 91.32
CA LEU A 505 -66.93 3.36 92.54
C LEU A 505 -66.85 4.28 93.76
N ASP A 506 -66.38 5.52 93.59
CA ASP A 506 -66.39 6.52 94.66
C ASP A 506 -67.82 6.84 95.14
N VAL A 507 -68.78 6.92 94.22
CA VAL A 507 -70.21 7.10 94.57
C VAL A 507 -70.74 5.88 95.32
N ILE A 508 -70.44 4.66 94.87
CA ILE A 508 -70.88 3.42 95.53
C ILE A 508 -70.26 3.31 96.94
N ARG A 509 -68.98 3.63 97.09
CA ARG A 509 -68.28 3.67 98.38
C ARG A 509 -68.93 4.68 99.31
N GLY A 510 -69.27 5.87 98.82
CA GLY A 510 -70.02 6.88 99.57
C GLY A 510 -71.41 6.39 100.01
N ILE A 511 -72.12 5.67 99.14
CA ILE A 511 -73.41 5.05 99.49
C ILE A 511 -73.22 3.95 100.55
N ALA A 512 -72.20 3.10 100.42
CA ALA A 512 -71.90 2.05 101.38
C ALA A 512 -71.52 2.63 102.76
N GLU A 513 -70.74 3.70 102.80
CA GLU A 513 -70.38 4.40 104.04
C GLU A 513 -71.60 5.06 104.71
N GLN A 514 -72.45 5.73 103.91
CA GLN A 514 -73.74 6.24 104.39
C GLN A 514 -74.64 5.12 104.93
N THR A 515 -74.68 3.98 104.23
CA THR A 515 -75.47 2.81 104.63
C THR A 515 -74.93 2.19 105.92
N ASN A 516 -73.60 2.14 106.10
CA ASN A 516 -72.94 1.67 107.31
C ASN A 516 -73.24 2.59 108.51
N LEU A 517 -73.23 3.92 108.31
CA LEU A 517 -73.61 4.91 109.32
C LEU A 517 -75.09 4.83 109.70
N LEU A 518 -75.98 4.66 108.72
CA LEU A 518 -77.42 4.45 108.94
C LEU A 518 -77.68 3.16 109.72
N ALA A 519 -76.98 2.07 109.35
CA ALA A 519 -77.08 0.78 110.02
C ALA A 519 -76.52 0.83 111.45
N LEU A 520 -75.43 1.57 111.70
CA LEU A 520 -74.89 1.81 113.04
C LEU A 520 -75.89 2.57 113.92
N ASN A 521 -76.51 3.63 113.40
CA ASN A 521 -77.54 4.37 114.12
C ASN A 521 -78.76 3.49 114.43
N ALA A 522 -79.16 2.62 113.49
CA ALA A 522 -80.23 1.66 113.70
C ALA A 522 -79.87 0.59 114.75
N ALA A 523 -78.63 0.10 114.77
CA ALA A 523 -78.14 -0.85 115.77
C ALA A 523 -78.07 -0.22 117.18
N ILE A 524 -77.65 1.05 117.28
CA ILE A 524 -77.66 1.82 118.54
C ILE A 524 -79.10 1.95 119.07
N GLU A 525 -80.05 2.33 118.21
CA GLU A 525 -81.44 2.52 118.64
C GLU A 525 -82.12 1.17 118.96
N ALA A 526 -81.76 0.09 118.26
CA ALA A 526 -82.20 -1.26 118.57
C ALA A 526 -81.65 -1.77 119.93
N ALA A 527 -80.39 -1.47 120.27
CA ALA A 527 -79.83 -1.76 121.58
C ALA A 527 -80.52 -0.95 122.70
N ARG A 528 -80.95 0.28 122.39
CA ARG A 528 -81.69 1.17 123.30
C ARG A 528 -83.11 0.66 123.63
N ALA A 529 -83.72 -0.10 122.72
CA ALA A 529 -85.06 -0.68 122.87
C ALA A 529 -85.09 -2.01 123.67
N GLY A 530 -83.94 -2.54 124.12
CA GLY A 530 -83.86 -3.75 124.95
C GLY A 530 -84.40 -5.01 124.25
N GLU A 531 -85.13 -5.87 124.96
CA GLU A 531 -85.66 -7.14 124.43
C GLU A 531 -86.58 -6.97 123.20
N GLN A 532 -87.26 -5.83 123.04
CA GLN A 532 -88.13 -5.54 121.89
C GLN A 532 -87.35 -5.21 120.60
N GLY A 533 -86.05 -4.85 120.72
CA GLY A 533 -85.20 -4.44 119.61
C GLY A 533 -84.38 -5.56 118.97
N ARG A 534 -84.40 -6.78 119.51
CA ARG A 534 -83.52 -7.89 119.07
C ARG A 534 -83.62 -8.22 117.58
N GLY A 535 -84.82 -8.26 117.01
CA GLY A 535 -85.00 -8.53 115.58
C GLY A 535 -84.43 -7.42 114.69
N PHE A 536 -84.62 -6.16 115.08
CA PHE A 536 -84.07 -5.00 114.37
C PHE A 536 -82.55 -4.89 114.52
N ALA A 537 -81.99 -5.25 115.67
CA ALA A 537 -80.55 -5.30 115.89
C ALA A 537 -79.86 -6.29 114.94
N VAL A 538 -80.44 -7.48 114.75
CA VAL A 538 -79.90 -8.48 113.81
C VAL A 538 -79.92 -7.98 112.36
N VAL A 539 -81.02 -7.35 111.93
CA VAL A 539 -81.11 -6.77 110.58
C VAL A 539 -80.14 -5.60 110.41
N ALA A 540 -80.00 -4.74 111.42
CA ALA A 540 -79.05 -3.63 111.39
C ALA A 540 -77.59 -4.12 111.33
N ASP A 541 -77.22 -5.15 112.08
CA ASP A 541 -75.89 -5.76 112.02
C ASP A 541 -75.62 -6.46 110.66
N GLU A 542 -76.64 -7.09 110.05
CA GLU A 542 -76.53 -7.69 108.72
C GLU A 542 -76.38 -6.63 107.62
N VAL A 543 -77.14 -5.53 107.68
CA VAL A 543 -77.00 -4.38 106.76
C VAL A 543 -75.63 -3.72 106.96
N ARG A 544 -75.15 -3.61 108.20
CA ARG A 544 -73.81 -3.09 108.51
C ARG A 544 -72.72 -3.99 107.94
N SER A 545 -72.86 -5.32 108.07
CA SER A 545 -71.95 -6.30 107.48
C SER A 545 -71.96 -6.22 105.94
N LEU A 546 -73.14 -6.09 105.33
CA LEU A 546 -73.27 -5.95 103.88
C LEU A 546 -72.69 -4.63 103.36
N ALA A 547 -72.90 -3.52 104.08
CA ALA A 547 -72.30 -2.23 103.77
C ALA A 547 -70.76 -2.28 103.89
N SER A 548 -70.23 -2.93 104.94
CA SER A 548 -68.79 -3.15 105.11
C SER A 548 -68.20 -4.03 104.00
N LYS A 549 -68.86 -5.13 103.62
CA LYS A 549 -68.46 -5.97 102.49
C LYS A 549 -68.52 -5.22 101.16
N THR A 550 -69.54 -4.38 100.96
CA THR A 550 -69.66 -3.53 99.77
C THR A 550 -68.49 -2.54 99.71
N GLN A 551 -68.14 -1.93 100.84
CA GLN A 551 -67.00 -1.00 100.95
C GLN A 551 -65.67 -1.70 100.65
N GLU A 552 -65.46 -2.90 101.22
CA GLU A 552 -64.28 -3.75 100.97
C GLU A 552 -64.18 -4.14 99.48
N SER A 553 -65.26 -4.65 98.88
CA SER A 553 -65.27 -5.00 97.45
C SER A 553 -65.10 -3.77 96.54
N THR A 554 -65.68 -2.61 96.87
CA THR A 554 -65.41 -1.38 96.10
C THR A 554 -63.96 -0.94 96.20
N GLN A 555 -63.30 -1.15 97.34
CA GLN A 555 -61.87 -0.84 97.51
C GLN A 555 -60.99 -1.80 96.70
N GLU A 556 -61.33 -3.08 96.64
CA GLU A 556 -60.65 -4.06 95.78
C GLU A 556 -60.81 -3.72 94.30
N ILE A 557 -62.04 -3.39 93.84
CA ILE A 557 -62.28 -2.97 92.45
C ILE A 557 -61.56 -1.65 92.15
N GLN A 558 -61.55 -0.69 93.08
CA GLN A 558 -60.81 0.56 92.92
C GLN A 558 -59.31 0.30 92.69
N SER A 559 -58.70 -0.58 93.49
CA SER A 559 -57.30 -0.99 93.30
C SER A 559 -57.04 -1.65 91.94
N MET A 560 -57.97 -2.48 91.45
CA MET A 560 -57.90 -3.06 90.11
C MET A 560 -58.02 -1.99 89.01
N ILE A 561 -58.90 -1.00 89.17
CA ILE A 561 -59.08 0.10 88.22
C ILE A 561 -57.86 1.02 88.19
N GLU A 562 -57.26 1.34 89.35
CA GLU A 562 -56.01 2.10 89.44
C GLU A 562 -54.87 1.36 88.73
N SER A 563 -54.77 0.04 88.94
CA SER A 563 -53.80 -0.80 88.22
C SER A 563 -54.04 -0.83 86.71
N LEU A 564 -55.31 -0.87 86.29
CA LEU A 564 -55.69 -0.87 84.87
C LEU A 564 -55.46 0.49 84.20
N GLN A 565 -55.69 1.59 84.91
CA GLN A 565 -55.36 2.95 84.46
C GLN A 565 -53.85 3.13 84.28
N ALA A 566 -53.06 2.70 85.27
CA ALA A 566 -51.60 2.72 85.20
C ALA A 566 -51.07 1.86 84.03
N GLY A 567 -51.61 0.65 83.85
CA GLY A 567 -51.26 -0.21 82.72
C GLY A 567 -51.65 0.38 81.36
N ALA A 568 -52.80 1.06 81.27
CA ALA A 568 -53.22 1.74 80.05
C ALA A 568 -52.32 2.95 79.72
N GLU A 569 -51.91 3.73 80.73
CA GLU A 569 -50.97 4.84 80.56
C GLU A 569 -49.58 4.34 80.10
N GLU A 570 -49.08 3.26 80.71
CA GLU A 570 -47.82 2.62 80.30
C GLU A 570 -47.90 2.12 78.85
N ALA A 571 -49.02 1.51 78.45
CA ALA A 571 -49.23 1.05 77.08
C ALA A 571 -49.31 2.21 76.07
N VAL A 572 -49.96 3.34 76.41
CA VAL A 572 -49.96 4.56 75.57
C VAL A 572 -48.55 5.11 75.40
N ASN A 573 -47.75 5.17 76.48
CA ASN A 573 -46.37 5.60 76.42
C ASN A 573 -45.51 4.68 75.54
N ALA A 574 -45.68 3.36 75.66
CA ALA A 574 -45.00 2.37 74.82
C ALA A 574 -45.38 2.52 73.34
N MET A 575 -46.66 2.74 73.03
CA MET A 575 -47.15 2.97 71.66
C MET A 575 -46.63 4.28 71.08
N SER A 576 -46.60 5.37 71.87
CA SER A 576 -46.01 6.65 71.45
C SER A 576 -44.53 6.49 71.06
N LYS A 577 -43.76 5.75 71.89
CA LYS A 577 -42.38 5.41 71.58
C LYS A 577 -42.24 4.54 70.33
N GLY A 578 -43.14 3.56 70.15
CA GLY A 578 -43.19 2.72 68.95
C GLY A 578 -43.49 3.51 67.68
N LYS A 579 -44.42 4.47 67.74
CA LYS A 579 -44.71 5.41 66.64
C LYS A 579 -43.49 6.27 66.30
N GLN A 580 -42.81 6.81 67.31
CA GLN A 580 -41.59 7.60 67.10
C GLN A 580 -40.47 6.77 66.44
N GLN A 581 -40.31 5.50 66.85
CA GLN A 581 -39.37 4.58 66.21
C GLN A 581 -39.75 4.29 64.75
N ALA A 582 -41.03 4.08 64.45
CA ALA A 582 -41.51 3.87 63.08
C ALA A 582 -41.20 5.08 62.17
N VAL A 583 -41.44 6.31 62.65
CA VAL A 583 -41.08 7.55 61.93
C VAL A 583 -39.57 7.61 61.66
N SER A 584 -38.74 7.28 62.65
CA SER A 584 -37.29 7.24 62.47
C SER A 584 -36.84 6.17 61.47
N CYS A 585 -37.52 5.02 61.41
CA CYS A 585 -37.25 4.00 60.40
C CYS A 585 -37.63 4.45 58.97
N VAL A 586 -38.67 5.28 58.81
CA VAL A 586 -39.00 5.91 57.53
C VAL A 586 -37.89 6.86 57.10
N GLU A 587 -37.43 7.75 57.98
CA GLU A 587 -36.30 8.66 57.69
C GLU A 587 -35.03 7.90 57.30
N GLN A 588 -34.70 6.80 58.00
CA GLN A 588 -33.56 5.96 57.63
C GLN A 588 -33.74 5.25 56.28
N SER A 589 -34.97 4.88 55.92
CA SER A 589 -35.27 4.30 54.61
C SER A 589 -35.11 5.31 53.48
N ASP A 590 -35.41 6.58 53.72
CA ASP A 590 -35.18 7.67 52.77
C ASP A 590 -33.67 7.93 52.58
N LEU A 591 -32.89 7.97 53.67
CA LEU A 591 -31.43 8.07 53.59
C LEU A 591 -30.80 6.89 52.83
N ALA A 592 -31.33 5.67 53.02
CA ALA A 592 -30.89 4.50 52.26
C ALA A 592 -31.19 4.63 50.76
N ASN A 593 -32.35 5.18 50.38
CA ASN A 593 -32.69 5.45 48.98
C ASN A 593 -31.77 6.50 48.34
N GLU A 594 -31.43 7.57 49.05
CA GLU A 594 -30.46 8.57 48.54
C GLU A 594 -29.07 7.96 48.32
N ALA A 595 -28.60 7.12 49.24
CA ALA A 595 -27.35 6.39 49.10
C ALA A 595 -27.38 5.43 47.90
N LEU A 596 -28.49 4.71 47.69
CA LEU A 596 -28.67 3.82 46.53
C LEU A 596 -28.66 4.59 45.21
N ASN A 597 -29.35 5.73 45.11
CA ASN A 597 -29.30 6.57 43.91
C ASN A 597 -27.88 7.04 43.59
N SER A 598 -27.09 7.39 44.62
CA SER A 598 -25.69 7.75 44.45
C SER A 598 -24.84 6.59 43.94
N ILE A 599 -25.12 5.36 44.41
CA ILE A 599 -24.47 4.13 43.93
C ILE A 599 -24.84 3.89 42.46
N THR A 600 -26.12 3.95 42.09
CA THR A 600 -26.58 3.77 40.70
C THR A 600 -25.91 4.76 39.76
N GLN A 601 -25.75 6.02 40.17
CA GLN A 601 -25.03 7.01 39.38
C GLN A 601 -23.54 6.68 39.21
N ALA A 602 -22.87 6.21 40.25
CA ALA A 602 -21.48 5.78 40.18
C ALA A 602 -21.30 4.53 39.31
N VAL A 603 -22.24 3.58 39.37
CA VAL A 603 -22.28 2.38 38.51
C VAL A 603 -22.48 2.76 37.05
N SER A 604 -23.38 3.69 36.74
CA SER A 604 -23.55 4.22 35.38
C SER A 604 -22.28 4.88 34.86
N GLN A 605 -21.58 5.67 35.69
CA GLN A 605 -20.33 6.29 35.26
C GLN A 605 -19.22 5.25 35.05
N ALA A 606 -19.18 4.19 35.86
CA ALA A 606 -18.26 3.08 35.66
C ALA A 606 -18.55 2.29 34.38
N HIS A 607 -19.83 2.19 33.98
CA HIS A 607 -20.23 1.60 32.70
C HIS A 607 -19.61 2.38 31.54
N ASP A 608 -19.83 3.70 31.49
CA ASP A 608 -19.35 4.57 30.42
C ASP A 608 -17.82 4.52 30.29
N VAL A 609 -17.10 4.56 31.41
CA VAL A 609 -15.63 4.45 31.42
C VAL A 609 -15.17 3.08 30.92
N SER A 610 -15.87 2.00 31.29
CA SER A 610 -15.49 0.65 30.84
C SER A 610 -15.75 0.47 29.35
N GLU A 611 -16.79 1.09 28.81
CA GLU A 611 -17.06 1.14 27.37
C GLU A 611 -15.97 1.92 26.61
N GLU A 612 -15.57 3.09 27.11
CA GLU A 612 -14.45 3.86 26.54
C GLU A 612 -13.13 3.05 26.55
N ILE A 613 -12.84 2.33 27.65
CA ILE A 613 -11.63 1.48 27.74
C ILE A 613 -11.69 0.36 26.69
N SER A 614 -12.84 -0.28 26.50
CA SER A 614 -13.00 -1.34 25.49
C SER A 614 -12.77 -0.80 24.08
N ASN A 615 -13.34 0.37 23.76
CA ASN A 615 -13.15 1.02 22.47
C ASN A 615 -11.69 1.42 22.24
N ALA A 616 -11.04 2.04 23.23
CA ALA A 616 -9.63 2.42 23.14
C ALA A 616 -8.71 1.21 22.99
N ALA A 617 -9.02 0.09 23.65
CA ALA A 617 -8.27 -1.16 23.51
C ALA A 617 -8.42 -1.77 22.11
N ASN A 618 -9.60 -1.71 21.51
CA ASN A 618 -9.82 -2.15 20.13
C ASN A 618 -9.07 -1.26 19.12
N GLU A 619 -9.07 0.06 19.32
CA GLU A 619 -8.30 1.00 18.49
C GLU A 619 -6.80 0.75 18.60
N GLN A 620 -6.28 0.52 19.82
CA GLN A 620 -4.88 0.12 20.02
C GLN A 620 -4.53 -1.19 19.29
N GLN A 621 -5.45 -2.15 19.25
CA GLN A 621 -5.24 -3.41 18.52
C GLN A 621 -5.13 -3.18 17.02
N GLN A 622 -5.97 -2.31 16.46
CA GLN A 622 -5.89 -1.92 15.04
C GLN A 622 -4.58 -1.19 14.73
N VAL A 623 -4.18 -0.24 15.57
CA VAL A 623 -2.91 0.49 15.40
C VAL A 623 -1.70 -0.45 15.53
N ALA A 624 -1.74 -1.42 16.45
CA ALA A 624 -0.69 -2.43 16.58
C ALA A 624 -0.55 -3.27 15.29
N GLN A 625 -1.67 -3.64 14.66
CA GLN A 625 -1.66 -4.35 13.38
C GLN A 625 -1.00 -3.51 12.28
N GLU A 626 -1.38 -2.23 12.15
CA GLU A 626 -0.76 -1.32 11.17
C GLU A 626 0.74 -1.15 11.43
N ILE A 627 1.15 -0.96 12.69
CA ILE A 627 2.57 -0.86 13.05
C ILE A 627 3.31 -2.15 12.63
N SER A 628 2.71 -3.32 12.82
CA SER A 628 3.32 -4.58 12.43
C SER A 628 3.58 -4.67 10.93
N GLU A 629 2.60 -4.28 10.10
CA GLU A 629 2.75 -4.23 8.64
C GLU A 629 3.83 -3.23 8.20
N ARG A 630 3.91 -2.07 8.88
CA ARG A 630 4.96 -1.07 8.62
C ARG A 630 6.34 -1.61 8.98
N LEU A 631 6.47 -2.37 10.07
CA LEU A 631 7.75 -2.97 10.47
C LEU A 631 8.22 -4.02 9.46
N GLU A 632 7.32 -4.84 8.91
CA GLU A 632 7.66 -5.77 7.81
C GLU A 632 8.20 -5.03 6.58
N SER A 633 7.56 -3.92 6.20
CA SER A 633 8.04 -3.07 5.10
C SER A 633 9.43 -2.49 5.39
N ILE A 634 9.71 -2.08 6.64
CA ILE A 634 11.03 -1.58 7.04
C ILE A 634 12.08 -2.70 6.95
N VAL A 635 11.75 -3.94 7.32
CA VAL A 635 12.67 -5.09 7.16
C VAL A 635 13.02 -5.30 5.68
N ALA A 636 12.01 -5.30 4.80
CA ALA A 636 12.24 -5.45 3.36
C ALA A 636 13.12 -4.33 2.77
N ILE A 637 12.89 -3.08 3.20
CA ILE A 637 13.73 -1.93 2.79
C ILE A 637 15.16 -2.09 3.33
N ALA A 638 15.33 -2.55 4.57
CA ALA A 638 16.64 -2.78 5.16
C ALA A 638 17.42 -3.87 4.39
N GLU A 639 16.77 -4.97 4.00
CA GLU A 639 17.37 -6.02 3.16
C GLU A 639 17.79 -5.49 1.79
N GLN A 640 16.92 -4.73 1.11
CA GLN A 640 17.24 -4.11 -0.18
C GLN A 640 18.42 -3.12 -0.04
N THR A 641 18.47 -2.36 1.05
CA THR A 641 19.56 -1.43 1.32
C THR A 641 20.87 -2.17 1.61
N ALA A 642 20.82 -3.32 2.30
CA ALA A 642 21.99 -4.17 2.55
C ALA A 642 22.58 -4.71 1.24
N GLU A 643 21.71 -5.16 0.33
CA GLU A 643 22.13 -5.63 -0.99
C GLU A 643 22.72 -4.49 -1.84
N GLY A 644 22.08 -3.31 -1.84
CA GLY A 644 22.61 -2.13 -2.53
C GLY A 644 23.96 -1.67 -1.99
N ALA A 645 24.15 -1.74 -0.66
CA ALA A 645 25.44 -1.50 -0.03
C ALA A 645 26.47 -2.54 -0.51
N ASN A 646 26.15 -3.83 -0.46
CA ASN A 646 27.05 -4.89 -0.93
C ASN A 646 27.49 -4.67 -2.39
N GLN A 647 26.56 -4.35 -3.29
CA GLN A 647 26.86 -4.04 -4.69
C GLN A 647 27.75 -2.80 -4.85
N THR A 648 27.54 -1.77 -4.02
CA THR A 648 28.37 -0.56 -4.01
C THR A 648 29.79 -0.85 -3.54
N SER A 649 29.96 -1.75 -2.55
CA SER A 649 31.28 -2.19 -2.09
C SER A 649 32.05 -2.93 -3.18
N ILE A 650 31.40 -3.88 -3.87
CA ILE A 650 31.97 -4.61 -5.01
C ILE A 650 32.38 -3.64 -6.12
N SER A 651 31.49 -2.73 -6.50
CA SER A 651 31.76 -1.75 -7.56
C SER A 651 32.90 -0.79 -7.18
N SER A 652 32.96 -0.35 -5.92
CA SER A 652 34.05 0.49 -5.43
C SER A 652 35.40 -0.24 -5.45
N SER A 653 35.40 -1.54 -5.11
CA SER A 653 36.61 -2.38 -5.20
C SER A 653 37.11 -2.50 -6.65
N GLU A 654 36.21 -2.71 -7.60
CA GLU A 654 36.53 -2.74 -9.04
C GLU A 654 37.08 -1.39 -9.53
N VAL A 655 36.49 -0.26 -9.12
CA VAL A 655 36.98 1.08 -9.48
C VAL A 655 38.37 1.35 -8.89
N ALA A 656 38.61 0.96 -7.63
CA ALA A 656 39.93 1.07 -7.01
C ALA A 656 40.99 0.27 -7.78
N LYS A 657 40.63 -0.95 -8.20
CA LYS A 657 41.50 -1.82 -9.01
C LYS A 657 41.79 -1.21 -10.39
N LEU A 658 40.77 -0.71 -11.10
CA LEU A 658 40.97 -0.05 -12.39
C LEU A 658 41.81 1.22 -12.28
N ALA A 659 41.64 2.00 -11.21
CA ALA A 659 42.46 3.18 -10.94
C ALA A 659 43.94 2.81 -10.72
N GLU A 660 44.20 1.70 -10.02
CA GLU A 660 45.55 1.16 -9.83
C GLU A 660 46.14 0.60 -11.12
N GLU A 661 45.37 -0.14 -11.94
CA GLU A 661 45.80 -0.60 -13.27
C GLU A 661 46.13 0.57 -14.21
N LEU A 662 45.35 1.65 -14.16
CA LEU A 662 45.61 2.88 -14.91
C LEU A 662 46.88 3.57 -14.40
N ARG A 663 47.10 3.62 -13.07
CA ARG A 663 48.33 4.16 -12.47
C ARG A 663 49.55 3.37 -12.95
N GLN A 664 49.50 2.04 -12.90
CA GLN A 664 50.60 1.16 -13.34
C GLN A 664 50.87 1.27 -14.84
N SER A 665 49.82 1.36 -15.67
CA SER A 665 49.96 1.54 -17.13
C SER A 665 50.67 2.85 -17.49
N VAL A 666 50.46 3.89 -16.69
CA VAL A 666 51.07 5.21 -16.90
C VAL A 666 52.45 5.33 -16.22
N GLU A 667 52.71 4.54 -15.18
CA GLU A 667 54.02 4.43 -14.51
C GLU A 667 55.12 3.85 -15.43
N GLN A 668 54.75 3.21 -16.54
CA GLN A 668 55.68 2.80 -17.59
C GLN A 668 56.33 4.00 -18.31
N PHE A 669 55.71 5.18 -18.25
CA PHE A 669 56.27 6.42 -18.80
C PHE A 669 57.09 7.17 -17.75
N ARG A 670 58.34 7.48 -18.08
CA ARG A 670 59.28 8.21 -17.24
C ARG A 670 59.14 9.70 -17.51
N VAL A 671 58.47 10.42 -16.63
CA VAL A 671 58.14 11.85 -16.73
C VAL A 671 58.98 12.74 -15.83
#